data_AF-A0A2E9VSX1-F1
#
_entry.id   AF-A0A2E9VSX1-F1
#
_cell.length_a   1.000
_cell.length_b   1.000
_cell.length_c   1.000
_cell.angle_alpha   90.00
_cell.angle_beta   90.00
_cell.angle_gamma   90.00
#
_symmetry.space_group_name_H-M   'P 1'
#
loop_
_entity.id
_entity.type
_entity.pdbx_description
1 polymer ?
#
loop_
_entity_poly.entity_id
_entity_poly.type
_entity_poly.pdbx_seq_one_letter_code
_entity_poly.pdbx_strand_id
1 'polypeptide(L)'
;MSNSESNFLNENQPLLPAAFHWEVFIVAILIALNAGLLIARLGSSSALGSANDRSRWCTIWSISARGTYQIDEIIQNPGWDSIDKVRHEGHFYSTKPPLYPTMLAGLYRVIHQITGWSLLTETETVSRLILLMVNMVPLWIALFFFWKLLLLYEFPGEVRTIIIAMLAFATPFLPFLTVLNNHTIAVVTLIFAIYPAVKIQKAHANQELLSNRNLALLYMTAGFFAAFTCCNELPAGLFGIAIFLVLCKVDCKRTWIWFVPAALVPLIAFFVTNIIVTGGWKPFYLYYGTEKYVYEHLGIPSYWAEPRGVDRARDTVPQYLFHCLIGHHGIFSLTPIFLLAIPGFIRGLRSKISWQRIWHLIGLILTLAILAFYWKRTENYNYGGVSVALRWTLWLTPFWMLAIAEAISCCSIRKGMSVCLLVLTLPSIYSAWGPWNTPWQQPWLFNVMSAQGWIDYSDPPPKIEQPVHSWLIALPDSTEVDVDYWVEFITGESTVLRIADAGPSEFEGQTARKINIVEKDHQDRPLRSRELTVNTQKVLAGEDPDQFLMDWTDSKAGAIRNDQVVFLRGIPISRTYHRNFDRYVFIPVRDEAFRCLRLAANVWDPQAIPEKSRVERADLWLSEEVPFGLVKMLQSVSSSPGRDLVSRKSWRAVKFKVVESTP
;
A
#
# COMPACT_ATOMS: atom_id res chain seq x y z
N MET A 1 -64.40 -46.97 -18.39
CA MET A 1 -64.58 -47.25 -16.96
C MET A 1 -63.46 -48.18 -16.52
N SER A 2 -62.52 -47.84 -15.65
CA SER A 2 -61.94 -46.58 -15.19
C SER A 2 -60.61 -46.97 -14.53
N ASN A 3 -59.53 -46.23 -14.84
CA ASN A 3 -58.22 -46.36 -14.22
C ASN A 3 -58.30 -46.17 -12.70
N SER A 4 -57.45 -46.88 -11.95
CA SER A 4 -56.97 -46.40 -10.64
C SER A 4 -55.52 -46.80 -10.43
N GLU A 5 -54.68 -45.95 -11.00
CA GLU A 5 -53.34 -45.52 -10.58
C GLU A 5 -52.69 -46.21 -9.38
N SER A 6 -51.56 -46.85 -9.68
CA SER A 6 -50.47 -47.14 -8.76
C SER A 6 -49.80 -45.83 -8.29
N ASN A 7 -50.08 -45.40 -7.07
CA ASN A 7 -49.31 -44.34 -6.42
C ASN A 7 -48.09 -44.90 -5.69
N PHE A 8 -46.93 -44.59 -6.26
CA PHE A 8 -45.64 -44.49 -5.59
C PHE A 8 -45.75 -43.67 -4.31
N LEU A 9 -45.30 -44.19 -3.16
CA LEU A 9 -44.80 -43.35 -2.08
C LEU A 9 -43.49 -43.92 -1.54
N ASN A 10 -42.45 -43.18 -1.89
CA ASN A 10 -41.08 -43.28 -1.45
C ASN A 10 -40.99 -42.61 -0.06
N GLU A 11 -41.25 -43.34 1.02
CA GLU A 11 -41.03 -42.84 2.38
C GLU A 11 -39.81 -43.52 2.98
N ASN A 12 -38.66 -42.83 2.90
CA ASN A 12 -37.56 -42.91 3.86
C ASN A 12 -36.47 -41.87 3.50
N GLN A 13 -36.85 -40.60 3.41
CA GLN A 13 -35.92 -39.50 3.63
C GLN A 13 -36.25 -38.89 5.00
N PRO A 14 -35.31 -38.81 5.95
CA PRO A 14 -35.56 -38.08 7.18
C PRO A 14 -35.77 -36.60 6.81
N LEU A 15 -37.00 -36.12 6.92
CA LEU A 15 -37.32 -34.69 6.88
C LEU A 15 -36.46 -34.01 7.96
N LEU A 16 -35.51 -33.19 7.53
CA LEU A 16 -34.71 -32.37 8.44
C LEU A 16 -35.67 -31.51 9.29
N PRO A 17 -35.44 -31.34 10.60
CA PRO A 17 -36.33 -30.56 11.46
C PRO A 17 -36.56 -29.16 10.89
N ALA A 18 -37.79 -28.63 10.97
CA ALA A 18 -38.13 -27.30 10.42
C ALA A 18 -37.19 -26.17 10.89
N ALA A 19 -36.65 -26.27 12.11
CA ALA A 19 -35.65 -25.34 12.65
C ALA A 19 -34.33 -25.32 11.85
N PHE A 20 -33.92 -26.46 11.27
CA PHE A 20 -32.73 -26.55 10.43
C PHE A 20 -32.92 -25.83 9.08
N HIS A 21 -34.12 -25.93 8.49
CA HIS A 21 -34.45 -25.20 7.26
C HIS A 21 -34.45 -23.68 7.46
N TRP A 22 -34.97 -23.21 8.59
CA TRP A 22 -34.96 -21.77 8.92
C TRP A 22 -33.55 -21.22 9.11
N GLU A 23 -32.65 -21.96 9.77
CA GLU A 23 -31.28 -21.51 9.93
C GLU A 23 -30.53 -21.42 8.59
N VAL A 24 -30.66 -22.43 7.73
CA VAL A 24 -30.06 -22.40 6.38
C VAL A 24 -30.55 -21.18 5.60
N PHE A 25 -31.84 -20.87 5.70
CA PHE A 25 -32.43 -19.67 5.07
C PHE A 25 -31.84 -18.37 5.63
N ILE A 26 -31.69 -18.26 6.96
CA ILE A 26 -31.06 -17.09 7.60
C ILE A 26 -29.60 -16.93 7.15
N VAL A 27 -28.82 -18.01 7.15
CA VAL A 27 -27.42 -17.99 6.68
C VAL A 27 -27.34 -17.57 5.22
N ALA A 28 -28.25 -18.05 4.36
CA ALA A 28 -28.31 -17.63 2.96
C ALA A 28 -28.63 -16.13 2.82
N ILE A 29 -29.55 -15.60 3.63
CA ILE A 29 -29.84 -14.15 3.67
C ILE A 29 -28.60 -13.36 4.10
N LEU A 30 -27.90 -13.77 5.15
CA LEU A 30 -26.69 -13.08 5.62
C LEU A 30 -25.61 -13.04 4.53
N ILE A 31 -25.40 -14.14 3.82
CA ILE A 31 -24.46 -14.21 2.69
C ILE A 31 -24.93 -13.30 1.55
N ALA A 32 -26.22 -13.31 1.20
CA ALA A 32 -26.77 -12.46 0.14
C ALA A 32 -26.65 -10.96 0.46
N LEU A 33 -26.94 -10.56 1.71
CA LEU A 33 -26.77 -9.19 2.19
C LEU A 33 -25.29 -8.77 2.14
N ASN A 34 -24.39 -9.63 2.62
CA ASN A 34 -22.95 -9.38 2.54
C ASN A 34 -22.50 -9.24 1.08
N ALA A 35 -22.99 -10.10 0.18
CA ALA A 35 -22.69 -10.04 -1.25
C ALA A 35 -23.13 -8.71 -1.87
N GLY A 36 -24.36 -8.27 -1.63
CA GLY A 36 -24.87 -6.99 -2.13
C GLY A 36 -24.03 -5.80 -1.65
N LEU A 37 -23.69 -5.76 -0.36
CA LEU A 37 -22.87 -4.69 0.21
C LEU A 37 -21.43 -4.68 -0.33
N LEU A 38 -20.80 -5.85 -0.47
CA LEU A 38 -19.44 -5.96 -1.00
C LEU A 38 -19.37 -5.62 -2.49
N ILE A 39 -20.36 -6.03 -3.29
CA ILE A 39 -20.45 -5.66 -4.72
C ILE A 39 -20.60 -4.14 -4.84
N ALA A 40 -21.48 -3.53 -4.03
CA ALA A 40 -21.64 -2.07 -4.02
C ALA A 40 -20.33 -1.36 -3.64
N ARG A 41 -19.63 -1.85 -2.62
CA ARG A 41 -18.32 -1.33 -2.21
C ARG A 41 -17.29 -1.43 -3.34
N LEU A 42 -17.16 -2.61 -3.96
CA LEU A 42 -16.25 -2.85 -5.07
C LEU A 42 -16.51 -1.91 -6.25
N GLY A 43 -17.79 -1.62 -6.54
CA GLY A 43 -18.19 -0.67 -7.58
C GLY A 43 -17.74 0.78 -7.30
N SER A 44 -17.57 1.16 -6.04
CA SER A 44 -17.07 2.48 -5.62
C SER A 44 -15.55 2.54 -5.36
N SER A 45 -14.88 1.41 -5.18
CA SER A 45 -13.43 1.35 -4.95
C SER A 45 -12.65 1.67 -6.21
N SER A 46 -11.58 2.45 -6.09
CA SER A 46 -10.62 2.62 -7.19
C SER A 46 -9.71 1.40 -7.30
N ALA A 47 -9.39 1.00 -8.52
CA ALA A 47 -8.37 0.02 -8.82
C ALA A 47 -6.99 0.53 -8.38
N LEU A 48 -6.07 -0.41 -8.16
CA LEU A 48 -4.65 -0.08 -7.95
C LEU A 48 -4.43 0.89 -6.77
N GLY A 49 -5.19 0.73 -5.69
CA GLY A 49 -5.34 1.73 -4.64
C GLY A 49 -4.11 1.97 -3.75
N SER A 50 -3.05 1.17 -3.89
CA SER A 50 -1.79 1.33 -3.15
C SER A 50 -0.58 0.82 -3.94
N ALA A 51 0.62 1.05 -3.43
CA ALA A 51 1.81 0.36 -3.94
C ALA A 51 1.71 -1.17 -3.78
N ASN A 52 1.04 -1.65 -2.72
CA ASN A 52 1.01 -3.06 -2.35
C ASN A 52 0.26 -3.93 -3.35
N ASP A 53 -0.96 -3.53 -3.73
CA ASP A 53 -1.74 -4.20 -4.76
C ASP A 53 -1.20 -3.88 -6.16
N ARG A 54 -0.80 -2.63 -6.45
CA ARG A 54 -0.17 -2.27 -7.75
C ARG A 54 0.98 -3.17 -8.12
N SER A 55 1.86 -3.49 -7.18
CA SER A 55 3.01 -4.37 -7.42
C SER A 55 2.59 -5.76 -7.91
N ARG A 56 1.47 -6.30 -7.41
CA ARG A 56 0.92 -7.58 -7.88
C ARG A 56 0.29 -7.46 -9.27
N TRP A 57 -0.44 -6.37 -9.51
CA TRP A 57 -1.03 -6.10 -10.82
C TRP A 57 0.01 -5.89 -11.91
N CYS A 58 1.13 -5.23 -11.60
CA CYS A 58 2.28 -5.11 -12.50
C CYS A 58 2.79 -6.48 -12.95
N THR A 59 2.88 -7.43 -12.00
CA THR A 59 3.29 -8.81 -12.31
C THR A 59 2.26 -9.52 -13.20
N ILE A 60 0.96 -9.39 -12.89
CA ILE A 60 -0.14 -9.97 -13.68
C ILE A 60 -0.09 -9.46 -15.12
N TRP A 61 0.05 -8.15 -15.29
CA TRP A 61 0.16 -7.53 -16.61
C TRP A 61 1.40 -8.00 -17.35
N SER A 62 2.58 -7.99 -16.70
CA SER A 62 3.86 -8.32 -17.35
C SER A 62 3.91 -9.76 -17.82
N ILE A 63 3.42 -10.71 -17.01
CA ILE A 63 3.30 -12.10 -17.43
C ILE A 63 2.35 -12.19 -18.63
N SER A 64 1.23 -11.48 -18.58
CA SER A 64 0.19 -11.61 -19.59
C SER A 64 0.56 -10.99 -20.93
N ALA A 65 1.16 -9.79 -20.92
CA ALA A 65 1.49 -9.00 -22.09
C ALA A 65 2.90 -9.24 -22.65
N ARG A 66 3.84 -9.69 -21.81
CA ARG A 66 5.26 -9.84 -22.16
C ARG A 66 5.83 -11.23 -21.86
N GLY A 67 5.10 -12.08 -21.14
CA GLY A 67 5.60 -13.42 -20.78
C GLY A 67 6.76 -13.39 -19.78
N THR A 68 6.92 -12.30 -19.03
CA THR A 68 8.02 -12.10 -18.07
C THR A 68 7.49 -11.63 -16.71
N TYR A 69 8.29 -11.84 -15.67
CA TYR A 69 8.05 -11.29 -14.32
C TYR A 69 8.63 -9.90 -14.12
N GLN A 70 9.45 -9.43 -15.06
CA GLN A 70 10.02 -8.10 -15.07
C GLN A 70 8.92 -7.06 -15.23
N ILE A 71 8.90 -6.05 -14.35
CA ILE A 71 7.87 -5.00 -14.34
C ILE A 71 8.38 -3.67 -14.89
N ASP A 72 9.57 -3.63 -15.49
CA ASP A 72 10.25 -2.40 -15.94
C ASP A 72 9.38 -1.52 -16.84
N GLU A 73 8.65 -2.14 -17.77
CA GLU A 73 7.80 -1.42 -18.73
C GLU A 73 6.53 -0.87 -18.07
N ILE A 74 5.84 -1.69 -17.29
CA ILE A 74 4.53 -1.31 -16.76
C ILE A 74 4.63 -0.21 -15.71
N ILE A 75 5.70 -0.17 -14.92
CA ILE A 75 5.88 0.89 -13.90
C ILE A 75 6.11 2.27 -14.51
N GLN A 76 6.47 2.37 -15.81
CA GLN A 76 6.55 3.65 -16.52
C GLN A 76 5.17 4.21 -16.89
N ASN A 77 4.12 3.38 -16.85
CA ASN A 77 2.77 3.83 -17.16
C ASN A 77 2.20 4.66 -16.00
N PRO A 78 1.59 5.83 -16.27
CA PRO A 78 1.01 6.66 -15.23
C PRO A 78 0.06 5.88 -14.30
N GLY A 79 0.30 5.96 -13.00
CA GLY A 79 -0.51 5.29 -11.98
C GLY A 79 -0.08 3.87 -11.62
N TRP A 80 0.83 3.24 -12.38
CA TRP A 80 1.25 1.84 -12.16
C TRP A 80 2.50 1.66 -11.29
N ASP A 81 3.30 2.71 -11.11
CA ASP A 81 4.50 2.62 -10.28
C ASP A 81 4.20 2.23 -8.82
N SER A 82 5.18 1.59 -8.18
CA SER A 82 5.06 1.05 -6.83
C SER A 82 6.38 1.13 -6.07
N ILE A 83 6.31 1.43 -4.77
CA ILE A 83 7.43 1.29 -3.84
C ILE A 83 7.67 -0.18 -3.44
N ASP A 84 6.69 -1.06 -3.65
CA ASP A 84 6.76 -2.49 -3.31
C ASP A 84 7.46 -3.29 -4.42
N LYS A 85 8.62 -2.80 -4.88
CA LYS A 85 9.46 -3.42 -5.94
C LYS A 85 10.92 -3.56 -5.49
N VAL A 86 11.60 -4.56 -6.03
CA VAL A 86 13.04 -4.81 -5.84
C VAL A 86 13.78 -4.66 -7.15
N ARG A 87 15.11 -4.45 -7.08
CA ARG A 87 15.99 -4.52 -8.23
C ARG A 87 16.85 -5.78 -8.17
N HIS A 88 16.84 -6.56 -9.24
CA HIS A 88 17.60 -7.80 -9.35
C HIS A 88 18.09 -7.98 -10.79
N GLU A 89 19.39 -8.22 -10.97
CA GLU A 89 20.00 -8.44 -12.30
C GLU A 89 19.65 -7.37 -13.33
N GLY A 90 19.64 -6.10 -12.90
CA GLY A 90 19.34 -4.95 -13.76
C GLY A 90 17.86 -4.62 -13.93
N HIS A 91 16.94 -5.50 -13.50
CA HIS A 91 15.50 -5.39 -13.71
C HIS A 91 14.70 -5.16 -12.43
N PHE A 92 13.50 -4.60 -12.58
CA PHE A 92 12.53 -4.45 -11.51
C PHE A 92 11.57 -5.64 -11.41
N TYR A 93 11.30 -6.05 -10.17
CA TYR A 93 10.34 -7.13 -9.87
C TYR A 93 9.45 -6.74 -8.69
N SER A 94 8.27 -7.37 -8.60
CA SER A 94 7.42 -7.26 -7.42
C SER A 94 8.10 -7.86 -6.18
N THR A 95 7.93 -7.21 -5.03
CA THR A 95 8.31 -7.78 -3.72
C THR A 95 7.44 -8.96 -3.30
N LYS A 96 6.29 -9.19 -3.95
CA LYS A 96 5.28 -10.16 -3.51
C LYS A 96 5.58 -11.55 -4.09
N PRO A 97 5.26 -12.64 -3.37
CA PRO A 97 5.44 -13.98 -3.89
C PRO A 97 4.73 -14.17 -5.26
N PRO A 98 5.40 -14.77 -6.26
CA PRO A 98 4.94 -14.76 -7.64
C PRO A 98 3.79 -15.74 -7.94
N LEU A 99 3.56 -16.76 -7.12
CA LEU A 99 2.57 -17.81 -7.38
C LEU A 99 1.17 -17.23 -7.66
N TYR A 100 0.65 -16.43 -6.74
CA TYR A 100 -0.72 -15.93 -6.85
C TYR A 100 -0.89 -14.98 -8.05
N PRO A 101 -0.03 -13.96 -8.27
CA PRO A 101 -0.03 -13.18 -9.51
C PRO A 101 0.08 -14.04 -10.79
N THR A 102 0.86 -15.13 -10.78
CA THR A 102 0.98 -16.04 -11.94
C THR A 102 -0.36 -16.70 -12.28
N MET A 103 -1.09 -17.18 -11.26
CA MET A 103 -2.42 -17.76 -11.45
C MET A 103 -3.40 -16.70 -12.00
N LEU A 104 -3.34 -15.48 -11.48
CA LEU A 104 -4.21 -14.39 -11.91
C LEU A 104 -3.88 -13.85 -13.31
N ALA A 105 -2.62 -13.94 -13.75
CA ALA A 105 -2.24 -13.68 -15.14
C ALA A 105 -2.97 -14.64 -16.10
N GLY A 106 -3.07 -15.93 -15.74
CA GLY A 106 -3.88 -16.89 -16.50
C GLY A 106 -5.36 -16.49 -16.57
N LEU A 107 -5.95 -16.11 -15.44
CA LEU A 107 -7.34 -15.65 -15.38
C LEU A 107 -7.56 -14.38 -16.22
N TYR A 108 -6.66 -13.40 -16.11
CA TYR A 108 -6.73 -12.17 -16.90
C TYR A 108 -6.63 -12.47 -18.40
N ARG A 109 -5.73 -13.37 -18.84
CA ARG A 109 -5.65 -13.77 -20.25
C ARG A 109 -6.96 -14.34 -20.78
N VAL A 110 -7.66 -15.16 -19.99
CA VAL A 110 -8.99 -15.69 -20.37
C VAL A 110 -10.01 -14.56 -20.50
N ILE A 111 -10.06 -13.63 -19.53
CA ILE A 111 -10.95 -12.46 -19.61
C ILE A 111 -10.66 -11.64 -20.85
N HIS A 112 -9.38 -11.31 -21.09
CA HIS A 112 -8.94 -10.53 -22.24
C HIS A 112 -9.30 -11.21 -23.57
N GLN A 113 -9.13 -12.53 -23.69
CA GLN A 113 -9.47 -13.28 -24.90
C GLN A 113 -10.98 -13.31 -25.18
N ILE A 114 -11.81 -13.33 -24.13
CA ILE A 114 -13.27 -13.41 -24.27
C ILE A 114 -13.89 -12.04 -24.52
N THR A 115 -13.42 -11.00 -23.81
CA THR A 115 -14.08 -9.67 -23.83
C THR A 115 -13.33 -8.62 -24.64
N GLY A 116 -12.05 -8.85 -24.95
CA GLY A 116 -11.15 -7.84 -25.52
C GLY A 116 -10.66 -6.78 -24.51
N TRP A 117 -11.15 -6.78 -23.27
CA TRP A 117 -10.78 -5.77 -22.27
C TRP A 117 -9.35 -5.95 -21.78
N SER A 118 -8.63 -4.83 -21.68
CA SER A 118 -7.24 -4.80 -21.23
C SER A 118 -7.12 -4.12 -19.86
N LEU A 119 -6.15 -4.57 -19.08
CA LEU A 119 -5.80 -3.95 -17.79
C LEU A 119 -5.36 -2.50 -17.91
N LEU A 120 -4.92 -2.02 -19.09
CA LEU A 120 -4.49 -0.62 -19.28
C LEU A 120 -5.65 0.33 -19.63
N THR A 121 -6.62 -0.15 -20.40
CA THR A 121 -7.74 0.66 -20.92
C THR A 121 -8.99 0.52 -20.05
N GLU A 122 -9.27 -0.68 -19.56
CA GLU A 122 -10.42 -1.00 -18.70
C GLU A 122 -9.99 -1.43 -17.29
N THR A 123 -8.97 -0.76 -16.73
CA THR A 123 -8.34 -1.09 -15.44
C THR A 123 -9.35 -1.41 -14.34
N GLU A 124 -10.33 -0.53 -14.14
CA GLU A 124 -11.38 -0.67 -13.13
C GLU A 124 -12.23 -1.93 -13.37
N THR A 125 -12.79 -2.06 -14.58
CA THR A 125 -13.69 -3.16 -14.92
C THR A 125 -12.99 -4.51 -14.79
N VAL A 126 -11.78 -4.64 -15.35
CA VAL A 126 -11.03 -5.90 -15.35
C VAL A 126 -10.57 -6.26 -13.94
N SER A 127 -10.03 -5.30 -13.18
CA SER A 127 -9.58 -5.57 -11.81
C SER A 127 -10.74 -5.95 -10.89
N ARG A 128 -11.88 -5.25 -10.96
CA ARG A 128 -13.08 -5.57 -10.19
C ARG A 128 -13.64 -6.94 -10.53
N LEU A 129 -13.68 -7.32 -11.81
CA LEU A 129 -14.13 -8.64 -12.24
C LEU A 129 -13.24 -9.75 -11.65
N ILE A 130 -11.92 -9.58 -11.72
CA ILE A 130 -10.97 -10.52 -11.11
C ILE A 130 -11.18 -10.58 -9.60
N LEU A 131 -11.26 -9.44 -8.91
CA LEU A 131 -11.44 -9.38 -7.46
C LEU A 131 -12.76 -10.01 -7.00
N LEU A 132 -13.85 -9.83 -7.74
CA LEU A 132 -15.11 -10.52 -7.50
C LEU A 132 -14.92 -12.04 -7.53
N MET A 133 -14.22 -12.56 -8.54
CA MET A 133 -13.98 -14.00 -8.71
C MET A 133 -13.03 -14.60 -7.67
N VAL A 134 -12.01 -13.86 -7.22
CA VAL A 134 -10.91 -14.42 -6.42
C VAL A 134 -10.94 -14.04 -4.95
N ASN A 135 -11.64 -12.95 -4.58
CA ASN A 135 -11.85 -12.56 -3.19
C ASN A 135 -13.28 -12.85 -2.72
N MET A 136 -14.30 -12.33 -3.43
CA MET A 136 -15.67 -12.29 -2.90
C MET A 136 -16.42 -13.60 -3.06
N VAL A 137 -16.44 -14.20 -4.25
CA VAL A 137 -17.08 -15.50 -4.49
C VAL A 137 -16.48 -16.58 -3.57
N PRO A 138 -15.14 -16.71 -3.44
CA PRO A 138 -14.55 -17.69 -2.54
C PRO A 138 -14.88 -17.40 -1.07
N LEU A 139 -15.01 -16.13 -0.66
CA LEU A 139 -15.47 -15.78 0.68
C LEU A 139 -16.90 -16.28 0.95
N TRP A 140 -17.85 -16.06 0.05
CA TRP A 140 -19.23 -16.51 0.28
C TRP A 140 -19.33 -18.02 0.40
N ILE A 141 -18.54 -18.75 -0.41
CA ILE A 141 -18.39 -20.20 -0.27
C ILE A 141 -17.75 -20.54 1.08
N ALA A 142 -16.71 -19.82 1.50
CA ALA A 142 -16.06 -20.00 2.80
C ALA A 142 -17.00 -19.75 3.98
N LEU A 143 -17.89 -18.75 3.93
CA LEU A 143 -18.91 -18.51 4.96
C LEU A 143 -19.81 -19.74 5.13
N PHE A 144 -20.25 -20.35 4.03
CA PHE A 144 -21.03 -21.58 4.06
C PHE A 144 -20.25 -22.77 4.64
N PHE A 145 -18.98 -22.94 4.27
CA PHE A 145 -18.14 -24.00 4.85
C PHE A 145 -17.79 -23.74 6.32
N PHE A 146 -17.66 -22.48 6.72
CA PHE A 146 -17.48 -22.12 8.12
C PHE A 146 -18.75 -22.43 8.93
N TRP A 147 -19.94 -22.17 8.38
CA TRP A 147 -21.19 -22.60 9.00
C TRP A 147 -21.25 -24.13 9.17
N LYS A 148 -20.86 -24.88 8.12
CA LYS A 148 -20.73 -26.35 8.23
C LYS A 148 -19.69 -26.79 9.25
N LEU A 149 -18.60 -26.05 9.43
CA LEU A 149 -17.62 -26.31 10.48
C LEU A 149 -18.26 -26.14 11.86
N LEU A 150 -19.05 -25.08 12.07
CA LEU A 150 -19.76 -24.87 13.34
C LEU A 150 -20.81 -25.96 13.62
N LEU A 151 -21.44 -26.53 12.58
CA LEU A 151 -22.28 -27.72 12.71
C LEU A 151 -21.49 -28.95 13.18
N LEU A 152 -20.26 -29.15 12.71
CA LEU A 152 -19.41 -30.25 13.18
C LEU A 152 -19.06 -30.11 14.67
N TYR A 153 -18.93 -28.88 15.16
CA TYR A 153 -18.75 -28.55 16.57
C TYR A 153 -20.03 -28.67 17.41
N GLU A 154 -21.20 -28.85 16.78
CA GLU A 154 -22.49 -28.97 17.46
C GLU A 154 -22.86 -27.75 18.31
N PHE A 155 -22.37 -26.56 17.95
CA PHE A 155 -22.78 -25.31 18.60
C PHE A 155 -24.27 -25.03 18.38
N PRO A 156 -25.00 -24.42 19.34
CA PRO A 156 -26.41 -24.05 19.15
C PRO A 156 -26.66 -23.18 17.91
N GLY A 157 -27.84 -23.30 17.28
CA GLY A 157 -28.16 -22.61 16.01
C GLY A 157 -28.07 -21.08 16.10
N GLU A 158 -28.41 -20.50 17.26
CA GLU A 158 -28.28 -19.07 17.55
C GLU A 158 -26.81 -18.65 17.54
N VAL A 159 -25.92 -19.45 18.17
CA VAL A 159 -24.48 -19.19 18.18
C VAL A 159 -23.92 -19.30 16.77
N ARG A 160 -24.31 -20.33 16.00
CA ARG A 160 -23.87 -20.48 14.61
C ARG A 160 -24.25 -19.25 13.77
N THR A 161 -25.50 -18.80 13.89
CA THR A 161 -26.01 -17.62 13.18
C THR A 161 -25.26 -16.34 13.57
N ILE A 162 -25.04 -16.11 14.87
CA ILE A 162 -24.30 -14.96 15.38
C ILE A 162 -22.86 -14.96 14.86
N ILE A 163 -22.18 -16.10 14.88
CA ILE A 163 -20.79 -16.20 14.41
C ILE A 163 -20.69 -15.97 12.90
N ILE A 164 -21.64 -16.48 12.10
CA ILE A 164 -21.69 -16.18 10.67
C ILE A 164 -21.94 -14.70 10.42
N ALA A 165 -22.86 -14.08 11.17
CA ALA A 165 -23.08 -12.64 11.07
C ALA A 165 -21.82 -11.84 11.44
N MET A 166 -21.13 -12.19 12.54
CA MET A 166 -19.88 -11.54 12.93
C MET A 166 -18.79 -11.72 11.86
N LEU A 167 -18.59 -12.92 11.34
CA LEU A 167 -17.59 -13.18 10.31
C LEU A 167 -17.91 -12.40 9.02
N ALA A 168 -19.18 -12.30 8.63
CA ALA A 168 -19.63 -11.60 7.43
C ALA A 168 -19.63 -10.07 7.57
N PHE A 169 -19.76 -9.50 8.77
CA PHE A 169 -19.97 -8.05 8.93
C PHE A 169 -19.02 -7.34 9.90
N ALA A 170 -18.35 -8.05 10.80
CA ALA A 170 -17.63 -7.46 11.93
C ALA A 170 -16.14 -7.83 11.97
N THR A 171 -15.55 -8.26 10.85
CA THR A 171 -14.15 -8.68 10.78
C THR A 171 -13.28 -7.74 9.93
N PRO A 172 -12.01 -7.53 10.32
CA PRO A 172 -11.14 -6.50 9.74
C PRO A 172 -10.58 -6.86 8.36
N PHE A 173 -10.80 -8.09 7.86
CA PHE A 173 -10.38 -8.46 6.51
C PHE A 173 -11.38 -8.02 5.43
N LEU A 174 -12.62 -7.63 5.80
CA LEU A 174 -13.68 -7.26 4.85
C LEU A 174 -13.29 -6.07 3.94
N PRO A 175 -12.65 -4.98 4.43
CA PRO A 175 -12.13 -3.92 3.56
C PRO A 175 -11.15 -4.40 2.49
N PHE A 176 -10.41 -5.49 2.74
CA PHE A 176 -9.39 -5.99 1.82
C PHE A 176 -9.97 -6.78 0.64
N LEU A 177 -11.25 -7.13 0.65
CA LEU A 177 -11.89 -7.86 -0.44
C LEU A 177 -11.96 -7.05 -1.74
N THR A 178 -11.88 -5.72 -1.66
CA THR A 178 -11.88 -4.82 -2.82
C THR A 178 -10.49 -4.54 -3.39
N VAL A 179 -9.44 -5.19 -2.88
CA VAL A 179 -8.06 -4.99 -3.35
C VAL A 179 -7.32 -6.32 -3.49
N LEU A 180 -6.30 -6.35 -4.34
CA LEU A 180 -5.51 -7.57 -4.54
C LEU A 180 -4.50 -7.73 -3.41
N ASN A 181 -4.72 -8.73 -2.55
CA ASN A 181 -3.92 -8.99 -1.37
C ASN A 181 -3.83 -10.50 -1.09
N ASN A 182 -2.93 -10.91 -0.20
CA ASN A 182 -2.74 -12.31 0.17
C ASN A 182 -3.54 -12.73 1.43
N HIS A 183 -4.02 -11.79 2.23
CA HIS A 183 -4.70 -12.06 3.49
C HIS A 183 -6.10 -12.66 3.27
N THR A 184 -6.88 -12.12 2.33
CA THR A 184 -8.25 -12.59 2.04
C THR A 184 -8.25 -14.03 1.52
N ILE A 185 -7.38 -14.34 0.57
CA ILE A 185 -7.24 -15.70 0.04
C ILE A 185 -6.71 -16.66 1.11
N ALA A 186 -5.83 -16.21 2.02
CA ALA A 186 -5.37 -17.01 3.14
C ALA A 186 -6.51 -17.34 4.13
N VAL A 187 -7.38 -16.38 4.48
CA VAL A 187 -8.58 -16.64 5.31
C VAL A 187 -9.45 -17.73 4.68
N VAL A 188 -9.78 -17.58 3.39
CA VAL A 188 -10.67 -18.51 2.67
C VAL A 188 -10.08 -19.91 2.59
N THR A 189 -8.82 -20.01 2.19
CA THR A 189 -8.14 -21.30 2.02
C THR A 189 -7.90 -21.99 3.36
N LEU A 190 -7.68 -21.23 4.44
CA LEU A 190 -7.61 -21.76 5.80
C LEU A 190 -8.93 -22.45 6.18
N ILE A 191 -10.09 -21.82 5.90
CA ILE A 191 -11.40 -22.43 6.16
C ILE A 191 -11.58 -23.71 5.35
N PHE A 192 -11.20 -23.69 4.07
CA PHE A 192 -11.26 -24.87 3.20
C PHE A 192 -10.29 -25.99 3.61
N ALA A 193 -9.25 -25.69 4.37
CA ALA A 193 -8.34 -26.68 4.95
C ALA A 193 -8.86 -27.25 6.29
N ILE A 194 -9.36 -26.39 7.18
CA ILE A 194 -9.84 -26.78 8.51
C ILE A 194 -11.10 -27.64 8.42
N TYR A 195 -12.08 -27.26 7.60
CA TYR A 195 -13.34 -27.98 7.49
C TYR A 195 -13.17 -29.49 7.21
N PRO A 196 -12.48 -29.92 6.13
CA PRO A 196 -12.30 -31.35 5.86
C PRO A 196 -11.44 -32.04 6.92
N ALA A 197 -10.44 -31.37 7.49
CA ALA A 197 -9.59 -31.96 8.52
C ALA A 197 -10.36 -32.23 9.83
N VAL A 198 -11.21 -31.30 10.26
CA VAL A 198 -12.12 -31.48 11.39
C VAL A 198 -13.12 -32.61 11.10
N LYS A 199 -13.67 -32.66 9.88
CA LYS A 199 -14.58 -33.73 9.48
C LYS A 199 -13.93 -35.12 9.55
N ILE A 200 -12.69 -35.25 9.07
CA ILE A 200 -11.90 -36.49 9.18
C ILE A 200 -11.71 -36.89 10.65
N GLN A 201 -11.31 -35.95 11.51
CA GLN A 201 -11.09 -36.23 12.93
C GLN A 201 -12.36 -36.63 13.65
N LYS A 202 -13.48 -35.92 13.41
CA LYS A 202 -14.77 -36.23 14.01
C LYS A 202 -15.26 -37.61 13.58
N ALA A 203 -15.18 -37.92 12.27
CA ALA A 203 -15.55 -39.24 11.75
C ALA A 203 -14.69 -40.34 12.37
N HIS A 204 -13.38 -40.15 12.49
CA HIS A 204 -12.50 -41.10 13.14
C HIS A 204 -12.82 -41.29 14.63
N ALA A 205 -13.04 -40.20 15.37
CA ALA A 205 -13.38 -40.25 16.79
C ALA A 205 -14.72 -40.96 17.05
N ASN A 206 -15.68 -40.80 16.15
CA ASN A 206 -17.01 -41.42 16.23
C ASN A 206 -17.09 -42.78 15.54
N GLN A 207 -15.97 -43.29 14.99
CA GLN A 207 -15.93 -44.54 14.20
C GLN A 207 -16.93 -44.54 13.02
N GLU A 208 -17.18 -43.37 12.43
CA GLU A 208 -18.08 -43.20 11.29
C GLU A 208 -17.46 -43.81 10.01
N LEU A 209 -18.22 -44.68 9.35
CA LEU A 209 -17.81 -45.34 8.10
C LEU A 209 -17.99 -44.39 6.91
N LEU A 210 -16.91 -43.70 6.55
CA LEU A 210 -16.84 -42.92 5.30
C LEU A 210 -16.31 -43.80 4.15
N SER A 211 -16.91 -43.63 2.96
CA SER A 211 -16.39 -44.30 1.75
C SER A 211 -14.94 -43.87 1.45
N ASN A 212 -14.14 -44.76 0.86
CA ASN A 212 -12.74 -44.47 0.56
C ASN A 212 -12.58 -43.25 -0.39
N ARG A 213 -13.52 -43.08 -1.33
CA ARG A 213 -13.58 -41.92 -2.22
C ARG A 213 -13.78 -40.62 -1.43
N ASN A 214 -14.72 -40.60 -0.49
CA ASN A 214 -14.98 -39.41 0.33
C ASN A 214 -13.79 -39.08 1.21
N LEU A 215 -13.14 -40.08 1.82
CA LEU A 215 -11.91 -39.88 2.59
C LEU A 215 -10.80 -39.31 1.72
N ALA A 216 -10.53 -39.88 0.55
CA ALA A 216 -9.53 -39.36 -0.37
C ALA A 216 -9.78 -37.88 -0.70
N LEU A 217 -11.02 -37.50 -1.03
CA LEU A 217 -11.39 -36.11 -1.30
C LEU A 217 -11.15 -35.19 -0.09
N LEU A 218 -11.47 -35.62 1.13
CA LEU A 218 -11.23 -34.82 2.34
C LEU A 218 -9.73 -34.64 2.61
N TYR A 219 -8.92 -35.69 2.48
CA TYR A 219 -7.46 -35.58 2.68
C TYR A 219 -6.81 -34.73 1.59
N MET A 220 -7.19 -34.90 0.32
CA MET A 220 -6.69 -34.10 -0.79
C MET A 220 -7.06 -32.62 -0.63
N THR A 221 -8.32 -32.31 -0.29
CA THR A 221 -8.75 -30.92 -0.09
C THR A 221 -8.06 -30.27 1.10
N ALA A 222 -7.92 -30.98 2.22
CA ALA A 222 -7.16 -30.50 3.37
C ALA A 222 -5.70 -30.19 3.01
N GLY A 223 -5.04 -31.10 2.26
CA GLY A 223 -3.64 -30.95 1.83
C GLY A 223 -3.43 -29.79 0.89
N PHE A 224 -4.21 -29.73 -0.20
CA PHE A 224 -4.12 -28.68 -1.19
C PHE A 224 -4.34 -27.29 -0.56
N PHE A 225 -5.43 -27.12 0.19
CA PHE A 225 -5.76 -25.80 0.74
C PHE A 225 -4.84 -25.40 1.88
N ALA A 226 -4.36 -26.33 2.72
CA ALA A 226 -3.38 -26.00 3.75
C ALA A 226 -2.08 -25.48 3.16
N ALA A 227 -1.56 -26.18 2.15
CA ALA A 227 -0.37 -25.76 1.45
C ALA A 227 -0.58 -24.45 0.68
N PHE A 228 -1.74 -24.26 0.06
CA PHE A 228 -2.06 -23.01 -0.62
C PHE A 228 -2.18 -21.82 0.35
N THR A 229 -2.69 -22.02 1.57
CA THR A 229 -2.62 -21.02 2.64
C THR A 229 -1.16 -20.65 2.96
N CYS A 230 -0.27 -21.64 3.10
CA CYS A 230 1.17 -21.41 3.36
C CYS A 230 1.85 -20.62 2.24
N CYS A 231 1.49 -20.87 0.98
CA CYS A 231 2.07 -20.20 -0.17
C CYS A 231 1.64 -18.73 -0.29
N ASN A 232 0.47 -18.38 0.24
CA ASN A 232 -0.05 -17.01 0.24
C ASN A 232 0.30 -16.26 1.53
N GLU A 233 0.43 -16.95 2.66
CA GLU A 233 0.89 -16.39 3.93
C GLU A 233 2.08 -17.19 4.46
N LEU A 234 3.29 -16.65 4.28
CA LEU A 234 4.53 -17.30 4.73
C LEU A 234 4.49 -17.75 6.20
N PRO A 235 3.95 -16.95 7.14
CA PRO A 235 3.88 -17.39 8.54
C PRO A 235 2.91 -18.57 8.76
N ALA A 236 2.00 -18.85 7.83
CA ALA A 236 1.11 -20.01 7.87
C ALA A 236 1.84 -21.34 7.60
N GLY A 237 3.15 -21.34 7.30
CA GLY A 237 3.95 -22.58 7.24
C GLY A 237 3.81 -23.45 8.51
N LEU A 238 3.71 -22.83 9.69
CA LEU A 238 3.44 -23.53 10.96
C LEU A 238 2.07 -24.22 10.97
N PHE A 239 1.06 -23.62 10.34
CA PHE A 239 -0.27 -24.22 10.20
C PHE A 239 -0.20 -25.46 9.31
N GLY A 240 0.52 -25.40 8.17
CA GLY A 240 0.72 -26.54 7.28
C GLY A 240 1.37 -27.74 7.97
N ILE A 241 2.36 -27.49 8.84
CA ILE A 241 2.97 -28.53 9.67
C ILE A 241 1.96 -29.09 10.68
N ALA A 242 1.23 -28.21 11.38
CA ALA A 242 0.28 -28.62 12.41
C ALA A 242 -0.84 -29.52 11.86
N ILE A 243 -1.45 -29.15 10.74
CA ILE A 243 -2.52 -29.95 10.11
C ILE A 243 -2.01 -31.28 9.57
N PHE A 244 -0.79 -31.32 9.01
CA PHE A 244 -0.15 -32.58 8.61
C PHE A 244 0.01 -33.54 9.80
N LEU A 245 0.58 -33.05 10.92
CA LEU A 245 0.77 -33.85 12.12
C LEU A 245 -0.57 -34.34 12.71
N VAL A 246 -1.57 -33.47 12.71
CA VAL A 246 -2.94 -33.81 13.13
C VAL A 246 -3.51 -34.96 12.31
N LEU A 247 -3.42 -34.89 10.98
CA LEU A 247 -3.99 -35.90 10.10
C LEU A 247 -3.16 -37.19 10.08
N CYS A 248 -1.83 -37.10 10.20
CA CYS A 248 -0.96 -38.27 10.38
C CYS A 248 -1.30 -39.05 11.65
N LYS A 249 -1.66 -38.35 12.74
CA LYS A 249 -2.11 -38.98 13.98
C LYS A 249 -3.44 -39.72 13.82
N VAL A 250 -4.30 -39.29 12.89
CA VAL A 250 -5.57 -39.98 12.58
C VAL A 250 -5.31 -41.20 11.68
N ASP A 251 -4.65 -40.99 10.55
CA ASP A 251 -4.32 -42.03 9.58
C ASP A 251 -3.11 -41.60 8.76
N CYS A 252 -1.93 -42.06 9.20
CA CYS A 252 -0.66 -41.72 8.56
C CYS A 252 -0.61 -42.17 7.11
N LYS A 253 -1.13 -43.37 6.81
CA LYS A 253 -1.11 -43.92 5.45
C LYS A 253 -1.92 -43.06 4.49
N ARG A 254 -3.15 -42.68 4.85
CA ARG A 254 -3.98 -41.82 3.99
C ARG A 254 -3.45 -40.39 3.90
N THR A 255 -2.82 -39.88 4.95
CA THR A 255 -2.14 -38.59 4.89
C THR A 255 -1.03 -38.60 3.84
N TRP A 256 -0.18 -39.63 3.84
CA TRP A 256 0.88 -39.74 2.82
C TRP A 256 0.37 -40.02 1.41
N ILE A 257 -0.70 -40.79 1.25
CA ILE A 257 -1.22 -41.15 -0.08
C ILE A 257 -2.05 -40.02 -0.71
N TRP A 258 -2.82 -39.28 0.08
CA TRP A 258 -3.80 -38.31 -0.45
C TRP A 258 -3.49 -36.86 -0.08
N PHE A 259 -3.16 -36.58 1.18
CA PHE A 259 -2.89 -35.21 1.63
C PHE A 259 -1.58 -34.68 1.05
N VAL A 260 -0.48 -35.45 1.16
CA VAL A 260 0.85 -35.00 0.75
C VAL A 260 0.91 -34.72 -0.77
N PRO A 261 0.46 -35.60 -1.67
CA PRO A 261 0.48 -35.30 -3.11
C PRO A 261 -0.35 -34.06 -3.47
N ALA A 262 -1.51 -33.87 -2.83
CA ALA A 262 -2.32 -32.69 -3.05
C ALA A 262 -1.67 -31.40 -2.52
N ALA A 263 -0.98 -31.47 -1.37
CA ALA A 263 -0.21 -30.37 -0.79
C ALA A 263 1.01 -29.99 -1.64
N LEU A 264 1.64 -30.97 -2.30
CA LEU A 264 2.80 -30.74 -3.17
C LEU A 264 2.45 -29.87 -4.39
N VAL A 265 1.21 -29.88 -4.88
CA VAL A 265 0.81 -29.08 -6.06
C VAL A 265 1.07 -27.57 -5.87
N PRO A 266 0.47 -26.88 -4.88
CA PRO A 266 0.76 -25.46 -4.65
C PRO A 266 2.19 -25.21 -4.16
N LEU A 267 2.80 -26.13 -3.40
CA LEU A 267 4.19 -25.97 -2.92
C LEU A 267 5.19 -25.97 -4.08
N ILE A 268 5.08 -26.94 -4.99
CA ILE A 268 5.93 -27.02 -6.18
C ILE A 268 5.72 -25.75 -7.02
N ALA A 269 4.48 -25.34 -7.26
CA ALA A 269 4.20 -24.11 -8.01
C ALA A 269 4.80 -22.87 -7.33
N PHE A 270 4.73 -22.78 -5.99
CA PHE A 270 5.37 -21.71 -5.22
C PHE A 270 6.88 -21.69 -5.40
N PHE A 271 7.57 -22.83 -5.23
CA PHE A 271 9.02 -22.87 -5.36
C PHE A 271 9.48 -22.64 -6.81
N VAL A 272 8.81 -23.25 -7.79
CA VAL A 272 9.12 -23.07 -9.22
C VAL A 272 8.99 -21.60 -9.61
N THR A 273 7.88 -20.94 -9.26
CA THR A 273 7.70 -19.52 -9.59
C THR A 273 8.72 -18.62 -8.89
N ASN A 274 9.16 -18.95 -7.68
CA ASN A 274 10.26 -18.22 -7.03
C ASN A 274 11.61 -18.47 -7.71
N ILE A 275 11.94 -19.71 -8.07
CA ILE A 275 13.18 -20.05 -8.77
C ILE A 275 13.29 -19.30 -10.10
N ILE A 276 12.18 -19.22 -10.85
CA ILE A 276 12.13 -18.46 -12.12
C ILE A 276 12.44 -16.97 -11.90
N VAL A 277 11.98 -16.40 -10.79
CA VAL A 277 12.03 -14.95 -10.55
C VAL A 277 13.29 -14.49 -9.82
N THR A 278 13.79 -15.30 -8.88
CA THR A 278 14.89 -14.90 -7.98
C THR A 278 16.18 -15.69 -8.22
N GLY A 279 16.15 -16.68 -9.11
CA GLY A 279 17.24 -17.66 -9.27
C GLY A 279 17.32 -18.67 -8.13
N GLY A 280 16.43 -18.64 -7.14
CA GLY A 280 16.47 -19.50 -5.96
C GLY A 280 15.11 -19.74 -5.31
N TRP A 281 15.10 -20.51 -4.21
CA TRP A 281 13.86 -20.90 -3.54
C TRP A 281 13.23 -19.78 -2.69
N LYS A 282 14.02 -18.75 -2.35
CA LYS A 282 13.63 -17.68 -1.43
C LYS A 282 12.85 -16.58 -2.20
N PRO A 283 11.62 -16.22 -1.80
CA PRO A 283 10.89 -15.10 -2.38
C PRO A 283 11.55 -13.76 -2.10
N PHE A 284 11.40 -12.78 -3.01
CA PHE A 284 11.94 -11.43 -2.85
C PHE A 284 11.52 -10.77 -1.54
N TYR A 285 10.30 -11.01 -1.06
CA TYR A 285 9.83 -10.51 0.23
C TYR A 285 10.81 -10.77 1.40
N LEU A 286 11.53 -11.90 1.39
CA LEU A 286 12.47 -12.26 2.46
C LEU A 286 13.86 -11.63 2.31
N TYR A 287 14.10 -10.86 1.25
CA TYR A 287 15.33 -10.08 1.01
C TYR A 287 15.22 -8.64 1.53
N TYR A 288 14.20 -8.34 2.33
CA TYR A 288 14.07 -7.04 2.96
C TYR A 288 15.37 -6.63 3.69
N GLY A 289 15.79 -5.38 3.51
CA GLY A 289 17.02 -4.83 4.09
C GLY A 289 18.31 -5.15 3.33
N THR A 290 18.24 -5.87 2.20
CA THR A 290 19.41 -6.16 1.34
C THR A 290 19.53 -5.19 0.16
N GLU A 291 20.59 -5.32 -0.64
CA GLU A 291 20.83 -4.54 -1.87
C GLU A 291 19.69 -4.64 -2.90
N LYS A 292 18.85 -5.67 -2.81
CA LYS A 292 17.65 -5.81 -3.66
C LYS A 292 16.57 -4.77 -3.32
N TYR A 293 16.49 -4.36 -2.04
CA TYR A 293 15.55 -3.36 -1.55
C TYR A 293 16.15 -1.98 -1.49
N VAL A 294 17.42 -1.90 -1.10
CA VAL A 294 18.18 -0.65 -0.95
C VAL A 294 19.08 -0.50 -2.17
N TYR A 295 18.54 0.13 -3.20
CA TYR A 295 19.24 0.39 -4.45
C TYR A 295 19.05 1.84 -4.89
N GLU A 296 19.92 2.26 -5.79
CA GLU A 296 19.78 3.50 -6.55
C GLU A 296 19.65 3.16 -8.04
N HIS A 297 18.74 3.86 -8.72
CA HIS A 297 18.52 3.68 -10.14
C HIS A 297 18.31 5.04 -10.80
N LEU A 298 19.16 5.37 -11.77
CA LEU A 298 19.16 6.66 -12.46
C LEU A 298 19.24 7.86 -11.50
N GLY A 299 20.12 7.80 -10.50
CA GLY A 299 20.23 8.85 -9.48
C GLY A 299 19.10 8.88 -8.44
N ILE A 300 18.18 7.90 -8.46
CA ILE A 300 17.01 7.86 -7.58
C ILE A 300 17.13 6.69 -6.58
N PRO A 301 17.23 6.96 -5.27
CA PRO A 301 17.21 5.91 -4.27
C PRO A 301 15.81 5.31 -4.15
N SER A 302 15.77 4.00 -3.92
CA SER A 302 14.55 3.28 -3.57
C SER A 302 13.89 3.86 -2.32
N TYR A 303 12.55 3.75 -2.23
CA TYR A 303 11.80 4.18 -1.05
C TYR A 303 12.31 3.53 0.25
N TRP A 304 12.73 2.25 0.17
CA TRP A 304 13.19 1.49 1.33
C TRP A 304 14.60 1.86 1.80
N ALA A 305 15.34 2.70 1.07
CA ALA A 305 16.57 3.31 1.56
C ALA A 305 16.27 4.34 2.66
N GLU A 306 15.16 5.08 2.54
CA GLU A 306 14.70 6.09 3.50
C GLU A 306 13.18 6.01 3.69
N PRO A 307 12.68 4.97 4.38
CA PRO A 307 11.24 4.77 4.58
C PRO A 307 10.61 5.91 5.38
N ARG A 308 9.33 6.16 5.14
CA ARG A 308 8.60 7.32 5.67
C ARG A 308 7.35 6.92 6.46
N GLY A 309 6.94 7.80 7.33
CA GLY A 309 5.75 7.74 8.16
C GLY A 309 5.81 6.54 9.09
N VAL A 310 4.75 5.74 9.03
CA VAL A 310 4.63 4.51 9.81
C VAL A 310 5.69 3.47 9.42
N ASP A 311 6.24 3.53 8.20
CA ASP A 311 7.25 2.56 7.73
C ASP A 311 8.66 2.81 8.30
N ARG A 312 8.90 3.95 8.97
CA ARG A 312 10.21 4.31 9.53
C ARG A 312 10.55 3.63 10.87
N ALA A 313 9.65 2.79 11.41
CA ALA A 313 9.86 2.01 12.64
C ALA A 313 10.37 2.85 13.84
N ARG A 314 9.65 3.92 14.19
CA ARG A 314 10.05 4.88 15.26
C ARG A 314 9.74 4.40 16.68
N ASP A 315 8.87 3.40 16.82
CA ASP A 315 8.34 3.01 18.12
C ASP A 315 9.26 2.08 18.89
N THR A 316 9.30 2.26 20.22
CA THR A 316 9.86 1.26 21.11
C THR A 316 9.02 -0.02 21.08
N VAL A 317 9.62 -1.14 21.48
CA VAL A 317 8.94 -2.44 21.59
C VAL A 317 7.60 -2.36 22.37
N PRO A 318 7.51 -1.72 23.55
CA PRO A 318 6.24 -1.64 24.28
C PRO A 318 5.19 -0.79 23.56
N GLN A 319 5.57 0.34 22.96
CA GLN A 319 4.67 1.18 22.17
C GLN A 319 4.10 0.40 20.98
N TYR A 320 4.96 -0.31 20.27
CA TYR A 320 4.58 -1.15 19.15
C TYR A 320 3.55 -2.21 19.55
N LEU A 321 3.82 -2.96 20.63
CA LEU A 321 2.89 -3.98 21.14
C LEU A 321 1.56 -3.38 21.60
N PHE A 322 1.60 -2.24 22.30
CA PHE A 322 0.40 -1.53 22.71
C PHE A 322 -0.46 -1.17 21.50
N HIS A 323 0.15 -0.60 20.46
CA HIS A 323 -0.57 -0.21 19.24
C HIS A 323 -1.02 -1.40 18.39
N CYS A 324 -0.36 -2.56 18.46
CA CYS A 324 -0.85 -3.81 17.86
C CYS A 324 -2.03 -4.44 18.59
N LEU A 325 -2.20 -4.23 19.90
CA LEU A 325 -3.26 -4.86 20.68
C LEU A 325 -4.47 -3.94 20.91
N ILE A 326 -4.25 -2.75 21.45
CA ILE A 326 -5.32 -1.84 21.92
C ILE A 326 -5.16 -0.39 21.45
N GLY A 327 -4.07 -0.05 20.75
CA GLY A 327 -3.88 1.28 20.17
C GLY A 327 -4.35 1.37 18.72
N HIS A 328 -3.69 2.20 17.91
CA HIS A 328 -4.20 2.67 16.62
C HIS A 328 -4.39 1.59 15.54
N HIS A 329 -3.59 0.52 15.54
CA HIS A 329 -3.75 -0.67 14.69
C HIS A 329 -4.21 -1.90 15.50
N GLY A 330 -4.84 -1.66 16.66
CA GLY A 330 -5.06 -2.68 17.67
C GLY A 330 -6.08 -3.75 17.28
N ILE A 331 -5.71 -5.02 17.47
CA ILE A 331 -6.59 -6.18 17.27
C ILE A 331 -7.89 -6.04 18.07
N PHE A 332 -7.82 -5.55 19.32
CA PHE A 332 -8.98 -5.44 20.20
C PHE A 332 -9.66 -4.07 20.16
N SER A 333 -8.93 -2.98 19.88
CA SER A 333 -9.52 -1.64 19.80
C SER A 333 -10.31 -1.43 18.50
N LEU A 334 -9.79 -1.94 17.37
CA LEU A 334 -10.47 -1.88 16.07
C LEU A 334 -11.47 -3.03 15.89
N THR A 335 -11.28 -4.17 16.55
CA THR A 335 -12.21 -5.31 16.48
C THR A 335 -12.53 -5.87 17.86
N PRO A 336 -13.28 -5.14 18.70
CA PRO A 336 -13.60 -5.57 20.07
C PRO A 336 -14.25 -6.95 20.21
N ILE A 337 -14.93 -7.49 19.19
CA ILE A 337 -15.45 -8.87 19.26
C ILE A 337 -14.34 -9.89 19.55
N PHE A 338 -13.10 -9.63 19.15
CA PHE A 338 -11.97 -10.53 19.40
C PHE A 338 -11.60 -10.64 20.89
N LEU A 339 -12.09 -9.74 21.77
CA LEU A 339 -11.97 -9.92 23.22
C LEU A 339 -12.66 -11.22 23.69
N LEU A 340 -13.72 -11.65 23.01
CA LEU A 340 -14.42 -12.91 23.30
C LEU A 340 -13.59 -14.15 22.91
N ALA A 341 -12.58 -14.00 22.05
CA ALA A 341 -11.70 -15.11 21.69
C ALA A 341 -10.83 -15.55 22.88
N ILE A 342 -10.52 -14.66 23.83
CA ILE A 342 -9.71 -14.97 25.01
C ILE A 342 -10.40 -16.03 25.92
N PRO A 343 -11.60 -15.78 26.48
CA PRO A 343 -12.32 -16.82 27.22
C PRO A 343 -12.69 -18.01 26.32
N GLY A 344 -12.89 -17.77 25.02
CA GLY A 344 -13.11 -18.80 24.01
C GLY A 344 -12.01 -19.84 23.93
N PHE A 345 -10.75 -19.41 23.78
CA PHE A 345 -9.59 -20.29 23.75
C PHE A 345 -9.43 -21.05 25.07
N ILE A 346 -9.62 -20.39 26.22
CA ILE A 346 -9.55 -21.04 27.54
C ILE A 346 -10.57 -22.20 27.62
N ARG A 347 -11.79 -21.97 27.14
CA ARG A 347 -12.85 -22.98 27.13
C ARG A 347 -12.57 -24.10 26.13
N GLY A 348 -12.20 -23.74 24.90
CA GLY A 348 -11.84 -24.68 23.86
C GLY A 348 -10.70 -25.62 24.26
N LEU A 349 -9.68 -25.10 24.95
CA LEU A 349 -8.59 -25.89 25.53
C LEU A 349 -9.03 -26.84 26.64
N ARG A 350 -10.14 -26.54 27.32
CA ARG A 350 -10.77 -27.39 28.35
C ARG A 350 -11.82 -28.34 27.77
N SER A 351 -12.04 -28.36 26.46
CA SER A 351 -13.00 -29.29 25.84
C SER A 351 -12.59 -30.74 26.13
N LYS A 352 -13.58 -31.53 26.57
CA LYS A 352 -13.42 -32.97 26.78
C LYS A 352 -13.26 -33.72 25.46
N ILE A 353 -13.71 -33.12 24.35
CA ILE A 353 -13.60 -33.67 23.00
C ILE A 353 -12.19 -33.37 22.47
N SER A 354 -11.37 -34.43 22.33
CA SER A 354 -9.95 -34.32 22.00
C SER A 354 -9.68 -33.56 20.71
N TRP A 355 -10.47 -33.81 19.67
CA TRP A 355 -10.30 -33.13 18.39
C TRP A 355 -10.74 -31.67 18.43
N GLN A 356 -11.75 -31.27 19.23
CA GLN A 356 -12.10 -29.85 19.35
C GLN A 356 -10.97 -29.07 20.01
N ARG A 357 -10.44 -29.62 21.10
CA ARG A 357 -9.31 -29.06 21.87
C ARG A 357 -8.07 -28.83 21.01
N ILE A 358 -7.76 -29.71 20.05
CA ILE A 358 -6.53 -29.58 19.24
C ILE A 358 -6.58 -28.35 18.32
N TRP A 359 -7.74 -28.01 17.75
CA TRP A 359 -7.87 -26.84 16.86
C TRP A 359 -7.81 -25.52 17.61
N HIS A 360 -8.34 -25.49 18.83
CA HIS A 360 -8.18 -24.34 19.73
C HIS A 360 -6.72 -24.18 20.17
N LEU A 361 -6.02 -25.29 20.45
CA LEU A 361 -4.58 -25.26 20.74
C LEU A 361 -3.76 -24.75 19.55
N ILE A 362 -4.03 -25.24 18.35
CA ILE A 362 -3.37 -24.79 17.12
C ILE A 362 -3.63 -23.29 16.91
N GLY A 363 -4.88 -22.84 16.99
CA GLY A 363 -5.23 -21.43 16.84
C GLY A 363 -4.52 -20.52 17.85
N LEU A 364 -4.43 -20.94 19.11
CA LEU A 364 -3.70 -20.20 20.15
C LEU A 364 -2.19 -20.17 19.88
N ILE A 365 -1.57 -21.32 19.60
CA ILE A 365 -0.13 -21.42 19.32
C ILE A 365 0.24 -20.56 18.11
N LEU A 366 -0.54 -20.64 17.03
CA LEU A 366 -0.33 -19.82 15.85
C LEU A 366 -0.45 -18.33 16.18
N THR A 367 -1.50 -17.93 16.90
CA THR A 367 -1.68 -16.53 17.33
C THR A 367 -0.47 -16.01 18.10
N LEU A 368 0.01 -16.78 19.09
CA LEU A 368 1.18 -16.41 19.89
C LEU A 368 2.47 -16.40 19.07
N ALA A 369 2.68 -17.40 18.21
CA ALA A 369 3.86 -17.51 17.37
C ALA A 369 3.96 -16.36 16.37
N ILE A 370 2.85 -15.97 15.74
CA ILE A 370 2.81 -14.85 14.80
C ILE A 370 3.06 -13.52 15.51
N LEU A 371 2.41 -13.27 16.63
CA LEU A 371 2.65 -12.05 17.41
C LEU A 371 4.10 -11.98 17.90
N ALA A 372 4.66 -13.10 18.38
CA ALA A 372 6.06 -13.18 18.80
C ALA A 372 7.04 -12.97 17.63
N PHE A 373 6.73 -13.47 16.44
CA PHE A 373 7.54 -13.26 15.25
C PHE A 373 7.61 -11.78 14.87
N TYR A 374 6.47 -11.10 14.79
CA TYR A 374 6.44 -9.67 14.43
C TYR A 374 6.97 -8.76 15.54
N TRP A 375 6.84 -9.17 16.80
CA TRP A 375 7.56 -8.51 17.90
C TRP A 375 9.07 -8.57 17.65
N LYS A 376 9.66 -9.70 17.26
CA LYS A 376 11.12 -9.76 17.06
C LYS A 376 11.66 -8.96 15.86
N ARG A 377 10.80 -8.36 15.02
CA ARG A 377 11.19 -7.64 13.80
C ARG A 377 11.25 -6.12 14.03
N THR A 378 12.13 -5.69 14.94
CA THR A 378 12.28 -4.28 15.35
C THR A 378 12.60 -3.33 14.20
N GLU A 379 13.32 -3.80 13.18
CA GLU A 379 13.64 -3.03 11.97
C GLU A 379 12.41 -2.74 11.09
N ASN A 380 11.28 -3.41 11.36
CA ASN A 380 10.05 -3.39 10.56
C ASN A 380 8.79 -3.17 11.40
N TYR A 381 8.90 -2.34 12.44
CA TYR A 381 7.77 -1.91 13.24
C TYR A 381 6.89 -0.91 12.48
N ASN A 382 6.21 -1.40 11.45
CA ASN A 382 5.34 -0.60 10.60
C ASN A 382 3.86 -0.98 10.68
N TYR A 383 3.48 -1.90 11.57
CA TYR A 383 2.08 -2.33 11.78
C TYR A 383 1.42 -2.96 10.53
N GLY A 384 2.22 -3.43 9.57
CA GLY A 384 1.73 -3.82 8.26
C GLY A 384 1.53 -2.64 7.31
N GLY A 385 2.22 -1.52 7.51
CA GLY A 385 2.16 -0.31 6.68
C GLY A 385 0.83 0.44 6.80
N VAL A 386 0.63 1.46 5.94
CA VAL A 386 -0.60 2.27 5.91
C VAL A 386 -1.80 1.42 5.52
N SER A 387 -2.58 1.00 6.52
CA SER A 387 -3.76 0.15 6.31
C SER A 387 -4.70 0.17 7.50
N VAL A 388 -5.96 -0.20 7.26
CA VAL A 388 -7.04 -0.06 8.26
C VAL A 388 -7.01 -1.08 9.40
N ALA A 389 -6.06 -2.02 9.39
CA ALA A 389 -5.91 -3.06 10.40
C ALA A 389 -4.49 -3.62 10.42
N LEU A 390 -4.10 -4.30 11.50
CA LEU A 390 -2.87 -5.10 11.56
C LEU A 390 -2.96 -6.31 10.62
N ARG A 391 -2.50 -6.14 9.38
CA ARG A 391 -2.82 -7.07 8.28
C ARG A 391 -2.28 -8.48 8.45
N TRP A 392 -1.13 -8.62 9.10
CA TRP A 392 -0.44 -9.90 9.25
C TRP A 392 -1.17 -10.92 10.12
N THR A 393 -2.19 -10.48 10.88
CA THR A 393 -2.98 -11.37 11.75
C THR A 393 -4.35 -11.70 11.15
N LEU A 394 -4.75 -11.07 10.05
CA LEU A 394 -6.08 -11.22 9.44
C LEU A 394 -6.40 -12.68 9.10
N TRP A 395 -5.41 -13.44 8.61
CA TRP A 395 -5.59 -14.84 8.25
C TRP A 395 -5.92 -15.75 9.44
N LEU A 396 -5.68 -15.32 10.68
CA LEU A 396 -6.03 -16.06 11.90
C LEU A 396 -7.50 -15.93 12.30
N THR A 397 -8.25 -15.03 11.65
CA THR A 397 -9.66 -14.75 11.98
C THR A 397 -10.53 -16.00 12.12
N PRO A 398 -10.42 -17.05 11.27
CA PRO A 398 -11.22 -18.27 11.44
C PRO A 398 -11.01 -18.99 12.78
N PHE A 399 -9.76 -19.02 13.30
CA PHE A 399 -9.48 -19.58 14.63
C PHE A 399 -10.09 -18.72 15.74
N TRP A 400 -10.01 -17.40 15.61
CA TRP A 400 -10.60 -16.49 16.57
C TRP A 400 -12.13 -16.61 16.59
N MET A 401 -12.78 -16.74 15.42
CA MET A 401 -14.23 -16.95 15.34
C MET A 401 -14.66 -18.27 15.99
N LEU A 402 -13.87 -19.33 15.80
CA LEU A 402 -14.13 -20.62 16.44
C LEU A 402 -14.00 -20.52 17.97
N ALA A 403 -13.01 -19.78 18.46
CA ALA A 403 -12.88 -19.50 19.89
C ALA A 403 -14.06 -18.66 20.42
N ILE A 404 -14.48 -17.61 19.71
CA ILE A 404 -15.65 -16.81 20.10
C ILE A 404 -16.91 -17.68 20.19
N ALA A 405 -17.09 -18.65 19.28
CA ALA A 405 -18.21 -19.59 19.34
C ALA A 405 -18.25 -20.37 20.67
N GLU A 406 -17.09 -20.81 21.19
CA GLU A 406 -16.97 -21.45 22.50
C GLU A 406 -17.31 -20.53 23.68
N ALA A 407 -16.98 -19.24 23.56
CA ALA A 407 -17.28 -18.25 24.58
C ALA A 407 -18.78 -17.94 24.67
N ILE A 408 -19.44 -17.83 23.51
CA ILE A 408 -20.87 -17.50 23.45
C ILE A 408 -21.73 -18.72 23.79
N SER A 409 -21.31 -19.93 23.41
CA SER A 409 -22.11 -21.17 23.59
C SER A 409 -22.44 -21.51 25.05
N CYS A 410 -21.67 -21.00 26.02
CA CYS A 410 -21.92 -21.26 27.44
C CYS A 410 -22.86 -20.29 28.11
N CYS A 411 -23.24 -19.21 27.43
CA CYS A 411 -24.08 -18.18 27.99
C CYS A 411 -25.46 -18.25 27.35
N SER A 412 -26.49 -18.36 28.19
CA SER A 412 -27.85 -18.05 27.73
C SER A 412 -27.84 -16.61 27.20
N ILE A 413 -28.32 -16.40 25.98
CA ILE A 413 -28.41 -15.09 25.34
C ILE A 413 -29.54 -14.30 26.02
N ARG A 414 -29.26 -13.82 27.23
CA ARG A 414 -30.11 -12.95 28.03
C ARG A 414 -29.74 -11.50 27.75
N LYS A 415 -30.59 -10.56 28.19
CA LYS A 415 -30.41 -9.11 27.99
C LYS A 415 -28.97 -8.63 28.21
N GLY A 416 -28.30 -9.07 29.29
CA GLY A 416 -26.91 -8.68 29.57
C GLY A 416 -25.89 -9.18 28.54
N MET A 417 -26.00 -10.43 28.08
CA MET A 417 -25.13 -10.96 27.03
C MET A 417 -25.44 -10.29 25.68
N SER A 418 -26.71 -10.06 25.36
CA SER A 418 -27.11 -9.33 24.15
C SER A 418 -26.52 -7.91 24.12
N VAL A 419 -26.56 -7.18 25.24
CA VAL A 419 -25.93 -5.86 25.36
C VAL A 419 -24.41 -5.96 25.19
N CYS A 420 -23.76 -6.94 25.84
CA CYS A 420 -22.32 -7.16 25.68
C CYS A 420 -21.94 -7.43 24.22
N LEU A 421 -22.64 -8.34 23.54
CA LEU A 421 -22.43 -8.63 22.12
C LEU A 421 -22.63 -7.39 21.26
N LEU A 422 -23.66 -6.58 21.53
CA LEU A 422 -23.93 -5.34 20.80
C LEU A 422 -22.80 -4.31 20.97
N VAL A 423 -22.33 -4.10 22.21
CA VAL A 423 -21.24 -3.17 22.52
C VAL A 423 -19.93 -3.57 21.84
N LEU A 424 -19.65 -4.86 21.70
CA LEU A 424 -18.45 -5.35 21.02
C LEU A 424 -18.59 -5.37 19.49
N THR A 425 -19.78 -5.70 18.99
CA THR A 425 -20.03 -5.89 17.56
C THR A 425 -20.16 -4.56 16.81
N LEU A 426 -20.83 -3.56 17.38
CA LEU A 426 -21.05 -2.28 16.67
C LEU A 426 -19.75 -1.54 16.31
N PRO A 427 -18.76 -1.37 17.21
CA PRO A 427 -17.47 -0.75 16.85
C PRO A 427 -16.66 -1.62 15.88
N SER A 428 -16.80 -2.95 15.96
CA SER A 428 -16.16 -3.87 15.02
C SER A 428 -16.74 -3.72 13.60
N ILE A 429 -18.07 -3.59 13.48
CA ILE A 429 -18.74 -3.28 12.22
C ILE A 429 -18.29 -1.90 11.72
N TYR A 430 -18.27 -0.88 12.59
CA TYR A 430 -17.81 0.45 12.21
C TYR A 430 -16.38 0.41 11.64
N SER A 431 -15.46 -0.31 12.27
CA SER A 431 -14.08 -0.43 11.78
C SER A 431 -13.98 -1.24 10.48
N ALA A 432 -14.81 -2.27 10.30
CA ALA A 432 -14.85 -3.08 9.08
C ALA A 432 -15.58 -2.40 7.90
N TRP A 433 -16.46 -1.42 8.17
CA TRP A 433 -17.28 -0.76 7.16
C TRP A 433 -17.03 0.73 6.95
N GLY A 434 -16.42 1.42 7.90
CA GLY A 434 -16.00 2.82 7.78
C GLY A 434 -15.04 3.05 6.60
N PRO A 435 -14.04 2.18 6.37
CA PRO A 435 -13.23 2.18 5.17
C PRO A 435 -14.00 1.70 3.92
N TRP A 436 -14.90 2.53 3.42
CA TRP A 436 -15.75 2.16 2.29
C TRP A 436 -14.95 2.04 0.98
N ASN A 437 -14.15 3.05 0.63
CA ASN A 437 -13.51 3.11 -0.69
C ASN A 437 -12.22 2.30 -0.78
N THR A 438 -11.41 2.25 0.28
CA THR A 438 -10.09 1.61 0.26
C THR A 438 -9.65 1.14 1.65
N PRO A 439 -9.00 -0.02 1.76
CA PRO A 439 -8.34 -0.46 3.00
C PRO A 439 -6.95 0.18 3.20
N TRP A 440 -6.43 0.90 2.20
CA TRP A 440 -5.09 1.48 2.18
C TRP A 440 -5.06 2.90 2.74
N GLN A 441 -5.53 3.04 3.97
CA GLN A 441 -5.57 4.29 4.72
C GLN A 441 -5.36 4.02 6.21
N GLN A 442 -5.02 5.05 6.96
CA GLN A 442 -4.85 4.92 8.41
C GLN A 442 -6.19 4.59 9.10
N PRO A 443 -6.22 3.72 10.12
CA PRO A 443 -7.43 3.40 10.86
C PRO A 443 -8.04 4.66 11.51
N TRP A 444 -9.35 4.65 11.76
CA TRP A 444 -10.02 5.81 12.39
C TRP A 444 -9.37 6.19 13.73
N LEU A 445 -8.94 5.20 14.51
CA LEU A 445 -8.29 5.42 15.81
C LEU A 445 -6.91 6.06 15.65
N PHE A 446 -6.15 5.70 14.61
CA PHE A 446 -4.91 6.40 14.26
C PHE A 446 -5.16 7.90 14.04
N ASN A 447 -6.17 8.22 13.23
CA ASN A 447 -6.49 9.61 12.91
C ASN A 447 -6.93 10.40 14.16
N VAL A 448 -7.72 9.78 15.04
CA VAL A 448 -8.10 10.39 16.32
C VAL A 448 -6.87 10.63 17.20
N MET A 449 -6.01 9.62 17.39
CA MET A 449 -4.81 9.75 18.22
C MET A 449 -3.84 10.80 17.66
N SER A 450 -3.68 10.88 16.34
CA SER A 450 -2.85 11.89 15.69
C SER A 450 -3.44 13.30 15.83
N ALA A 451 -4.75 13.46 15.65
CA ALA A 451 -5.43 14.75 15.84
C ALA A 451 -5.35 15.27 17.29
N GLN A 452 -5.30 14.36 18.27
CA GLN A 452 -5.10 14.69 19.68
C GLN A 452 -3.62 14.87 20.06
N GLY A 453 -2.69 14.69 19.13
CA GLY A 453 -1.25 14.77 19.39
C GLY A 453 -0.69 13.64 20.26
N TRP A 454 -1.41 12.53 20.42
CA TRP A 454 -0.95 11.37 21.19
C TRP A 454 0.10 10.54 20.46
N ILE A 455 0.12 10.64 19.13
CA ILE A 455 1.10 9.99 18.25
C ILE A 455 1.54 10.98 17.16
N ASP A 456 2.80 10.86 16.72
CA ASP A 456 3.34 11.63 15.60
C ASP A 456 4.19 10.74 14.68
N TYR A 457 3.57 10.30 13.59
CA TYR A 457 4.23 9.62 12.49
C TYR A 457 4.38 10.53 11.27
N SER A 458 4.28 11.84 11.44
CA SER A 458 4.55 12.77 10.34
C SER A 458 6.06 12.80 10.04
N ASP A 459 6.40 12.96 8.76
CA ASP A 459 7.74 13.36 8.32
C ASP A 459 7.62 14.76 7.73
N PRO A 460 7.57 15.83 8.53
CA PRO A 460 7.58 17.16 7.97
C PRO A 460 8.89 17.36 7.18
N PRO A 461 8.87 18.11 6.06
CA PRO A 461 10.10 18.50 5.40
C PRO A 461 11.08 19.14 6.39
N PRO A 462 12.40 18.95 6.21
CA PRO A 462 13.38 19.56 7.10
C PRO A 462 13.20 21.09 7.09
N LYS A 463 13.54 21.74 8.20
CA LYS A 463 13.61 23.21 8.23
C LYS A 463 14.78 23.67 7.37
N ILE A 464 14.67 24.87 6.78
CA ILE A 464 15.82 25.53 6.17
C ILE A 464 16.55 26.26 7.30
N GLU A 465 17.88 26.10 7.37
CA GLU A 465 18.71 26.75 8.37
C GLU A 465 18.80 28.26 8.14
N GLN A 466 18.81 28.68 6.88
CA GLN A 466 18.87 30.07 6.45
C GLN A 466 17.64 30.42 5.59
N PRO A 467 17.12 31.65 5.66
CA PRO A 467 16.03 32.04 4.78
C PRO A 467 16.49 32.01 3.32
N VAL A 468 15.60 31.66 2.39
CA VAL A 468 15.88 31.73 0.94
C VAL A 468 14.85 32.66 0.32
N HIS A 469 15.29 33.73 -0.34
CA HIS A 469 14.43 34.71 -1.00
C HIS A 469 14.60 34.77 -2.52
N SER A 470 15.54 34.01 -3.06
CA SER A 470 16.01 34.07 -4.45
C SER A 470 16.20 32.67 -5.02
N TRP A 471 16.13 32.53 -6.35
CA TRP A 471 16.58 31.31 -7.02
C TRP A 471 18.11 31.23 -7.14
N LEU A 472 18.79 32.38 -7.04
CA LEU A 472 20.25 32.47 -7.00
C LEU A 472 20.70 32.14 -5.58
N ILE A 473 21.22 30.92 -5.38
CA ILE A 473 21.65 30.41 -4.07
C ILE A 473 23.13 30.03 -4.01
N ALA A 474 23.77 29.92 -5.17
CA ALA A 474 25.18 29.57 -5.29
C ALA A 474 25.87 30.54 -6.23
N LEU A 475 27.16 30.75 -5.99
CA LEU A 475 28.06 31.54 -6.82
C LEU A 475 29.36 30.73 -6.97
N PRO A 476 30.19 31.01 -8.00
CA PRO A 476 31.51 30.40 -8.06
C PRO A 476 32.37 30.89 -6.90
N ASP A 477 33.28 30.03 -6.43
CA ASP A 477 34.27 30.37 -5.40
C ASP A 477 35.62 30.82 -6.00
N SER A 478 35.73 30.85 -7.33
CA SER A 478 36.96 31.22 -8.03
C SER A 478 37.33 32.68 -7.81
N THR A 479 38.63 32.96 -7.74
CA THR A 479 39.21 34.32 -7.62
C THR A 479 39.31 35.06 -8.95
N GLU A 480 38.98 34.39 -10.06
CA GLU A 480 38.94 34.93 -11.42
C GLU A 480 37.61 34.53 -12.09
N VAL A 481 37.35 35.07 -13.28
CA VAL A 481 36.20 34.65 -14.10
C VAL A 481 36.29 33.15 -14.36
N ASP A 482 35.26 32.41 -13.95
CA ASP A 482 35.12 31.00 -14.31
C ASP A 482 34.32 30.90 -15.62
N VAL A 483 35.05 30.75 -16.73
CA VAL A 483 34.46 30.63 -18.08
C VAL A 483 33.58 29.39 -18.25
N ASP A 484 33.72 28.39 -17.39
CA ASP A 484 32.93 27.17 -17.39
C ASP A 484 31.71 27.24 -16.44
N TYR A 485 31.63 28.26 -15.57
CA TYR A 485 30.52 28.46 -14.65
C TYR A 485 29.34 29.19 -15.32
N TRP A 486 28.54 28.42 -16.05
CA TRP A 486 27.34 28.92 -16.71
C TRP A 486 26.27 27.85 -16.86
N VAL A 487 25.03 28.28 -17.04
CA VAL A 487 23.87 27.42 -17.28
C VAL A 487 22.92 28.03 -18.30
N GLU A 488 22.39 27.18 -19.19
CA GLU A 488 21.32 27.52 -20.11
C GLU A 488 20.01 26.88 -19.69
N PHE A 489 18.97 27.71 -19.61
CA PHE A 489 17.60 27.30 -19.35
C PHE A 489 16.75 27.46 -20.61
N ILE A 490 15.88 26.50 -20.89
CA ILE A 490 14.72 26.74 -21.75
C ILE A 490 13.62 27.37 -20.90
N THR A 491 13.11 28.51 -21.34
CA THR A 491 12.01 29.24 -20.73
C THR A 491 10.84 29.40 -21.71
N GLY A 492 9.64 28.98 -21.30
CA GLY A 492 8.47 28.96 -22.20
C GLY A 492 8.64 27.98 -23.37
N GLU A 493 7.96 28.24 -24.49
CA GLU A 493 8.03 27.38 -25.69
C GLU A 493 9.29 27.65 -26.54
N SER A 494 9.98 28.78 -26.33
CA SER A 494 10.90 29.29 -27.35
C SER A 494 12.12 30.11 -26.96
N THR A 495 12.38 30.31 -25.67
CA THR A 495 13.42 31.26 -25.25
C THR A 495 14.50 30.55 -24.47
N VAL A 496 15.76 30.76 -24.86
CA VAL A 496 16.93 30.29 -24.12
C VAL A 496 17.41 31.41 -23.22
N LEU A 497 17.58 31.13 -21.93
CA LEU A 497 18.14 32.04 -20.94
C LEU A 497 19.50 31.48 -20.52
N ARG A 498 20.59 32.17 -20.87
CA ARG A 498 21.95 31.82 -20.44
C ARG A 498 22.36 32.70 -19.27
N ILE A 499 22.84 32.09 -18.20
CA ILE A 499 23.40 32.76 -17.03
C ILE A 499 24.86 32.33 -16.91
N ALA A 500 25.79 33.27 -16.81
CA ALA A 500 27.23 32.99 -16.79
C ALA A 500 27.94 33.90 -15.78
N ASP A 501 29.00 33.38 -15.17
CA ASP A 501 29.91 34.19 -14.37
C ASP A 501 30.57 35.27 -15.23
N ALA A 502 30.62 36.49 -14.71
CA ALA A 502 31.34 37.61 -15.30
C ALA A 502 32.51 38.08 -14.41
N GLY A 503 32.83 37.30 -13.37
CA GLY A 503 34.00 37.47 -12.53
C GLY A 503 33.76 38.24 -11.25
N PRO A 504 34.77 38.23 -10.36
CA PRO A 504 34.75 39.01 -9.14
C PRO A 504 34.72 40.51 -9.45
N SER A 505 34.08 41.27 -8.56
CA SER A 505 34.02 42.72 -8.60
C SER A 505 34.10 43.26 -7.18
N GLU A 506 34.39 44.54 -7.05
CA GLU A 506 34.29 45.25 -5.79
C GLU A 506 33.32 46.41 -5.97
N PHE A 507 32.37 46.55 -5.06
CA PHE A 507 31.41 47.66 -5.08
C PHE A 507 31.40 48.29 -3.70
N GLU A 508 31.80 49.56 -3.62
CA GLU A 508 31.87 50.32 -2.36
C GLU A 508 32.65 49.60 -1.23
N GLY A 509 33.74 48.91 -1.58
CA GLY A 509 34.60 48.20 -0.62
C GLY A 509 34.05 46.85 -0.13
N GLN A 510 32.95 46.37 -0.71
CA GLN A 510 32.37 45.06 -0.42
C GLN A 510 32.67 44.06 -1.55
N THR A 511 32.92 42.80 -1.16
CA THR A 511 33.10 41.69 -2.11
C THR A 511 31.82 41.49 -2.92
N ALA A 512 31.94 41.64 -4.23
CA ALA A 512 30.84 41.47 -5.17
C ALA A 512 31.22 40.49 -6.29
N ARG A 513 30.22 40.03 -7.02
CA ARG A 513 30.42 39.22 -8.22
C ARG A 513 29.47 39.65 -9.31
N LYS A 514 29.97 39.70 -10.54
CA LYS A 514 29.17 40.06 -11.72
C LYS A 514 28.59 38.79 -12.35
N ILE A 515 27.34 38.88 -12.78
CA ILE A 515 26.62 37.80 -13.45
C ILE A 515 26.06 38.34 -14.76
N ASN A 516 26.39 37.67 -15.87
CA ASN A 516 25.87 37.98 -17.18
C ASN A 516 24.68 37.08 -17.51
N ILE A 517 23.57 37.71 -17.92
CA ILE A 517 22.32 37.03 -18.25
C ILE A 517 21.87 37.45 -19.64
N VAL A 518 21.75 36.48 -20.55
CA VAL A 518 21.36 36.71 -21.95
C VAL A 518 20.15 35.86 -22.29
N GLU A 519 19.06 36.51 -22.68
CA GLU A 519 17.86 35.89 -23.25
C GLU A 519 17.97 35.87 -24.78
N LYS A 520 17.73 34.73 -25.40
CA LYS A 520 17.80 34.52 -26.86
C LYS A 520 16.55 33.83 -27.39
N ASP A 521 16.20 34.09 -28.65
CA ASP A 521 15.16 33.32 -29.35
C ASP A 521 15.70 31.99 -29.92
N HIS A 522 14.82 31.19 -30.53
CA HIS A 522 15.16 29.93 -31.21
C HIS A 522 16.19 30.07 -32.34
N GLN A 523 16.41 31.27 -32.86
CA GLN A 523 17.39 31.56 -33.93
C GLN A 523 18.71 32.11 -33.37
N ASP A 524 18.92 31.97 -32.05
CA ASP A 524 20.07 32.48 -31.30
C ASP A 524 20.22 34.01 -31.32
N ARG A 525 19.16 34.75 -31.68
CA ARG A 525 19.19 36.22 -31.67
C ARG A 525 18.98 36.74 -30.25
N PRO A 526 19.80 37.69 -29.76
CA PRO A 526 19.66 38.24 -28.42
C PRO A 526 18.37 39.06 -28.32
N LEU A 527 17.53 38.71 -27.35
CA LEU A 527 16.28 39.40 -27.02
C LEU A 527 16.48 40.42 -25.90
N ARG A 528 17.27 40.06 -24.88
CA ARG A 528 17.57 40.91 -23.72
C ARG A 528 18.90 40.48 -23.09
N SER A 529 19.73 41.45 -22.72
CA SER A 529 20.97 41.22 -21.99
C SER A 529 20.95 42.00 -20.69
N ARG A 530 21.43 41.39 -19.60
CA ARG A 530 21.58 42.01 -18.29
C ARG A 530 22.94 41.67 -17.70
N GLU A 531 23.58 42.63 -17.05
CA GLU A 531 24.71 42.39 -16.15
C GLU A 531 24.26 42.79 -14.75
N LEU A 532 24.39 41.89 -13.77
CA LEU A 532 24.02 42.13 -12.38
C LEU A 532 25.26 42.01 -11.50
N THR A 533 25.51 43.01 -10.65
CA THR A 533 26.55 42.97 -9.62
C THR A 533 25.90 42.66 -8.27
N VAL A 534 26.26 41.53 -7.68
CA VAL A 534 25.66 41.04 -6.42
C VAL A 534 26.68 40.93 -5.31
N ASN A 535 26.27 41.21 -4.07
CA ASN A 535 27.07 40.96 -2.88
C ASN A 535 27.15 39.46 -2.59
N THR A 536 28.35 38.88 -2.66
CA THR A 536 28.57 37.43 -2.52
C THR A 536 28.12 36.90 -1.16
N GLN A 537 28.48 37.60 -0.07
CA GLN A 537 28.17 37.14 1.29
C GLN A 537 26.66 37.13 1.56
N LYS A 538 25.95 38.16 1.08
CA LYS A 538 24.49 38.28 1.27
C LYS A 538 23.70 37.30 0.42
N VAL A 539 24.16 36.99 -0.79
CA VAL A 539 23.58 35.92 -1.62
C VAL A 539 23.68 34.58 -0.88
N LEU A 540 24.87 34.25 -0.38
CA LEU A 540 25.11 32.99 0.35
C LEU A 540 24.37 32.93 1.69
N ALA A 541 24.12 34.08 2.33
CA ALA A 541 23.27 34.18 3.52
C ALA A 541 21.76 34.09 3.22
N GLY A 542 21.38 34.02 1.94
CA GLY A 542 19.99 33.91 1.50
C GLY A 542 19.14 35.16 1.74
N GLU A 543 19.79 36.33 1.81
CA GLU A 543 19.11 37.63 1.95
C GLU A 543 18.21 37.93 0.74
N ASP A 544 17.31 38.90 0.91
CA ASP A 544 16.45 39.32 -0.20
C ASP A 544 17.26 40.00 -1.32
N PRO A 545 16.93 39.79 -2.61
CA PRO A 545 17.62 40.45 -3.72
C PRO A 545 17.70 41.97 -3.65
N ASP A 546 16.76 42.61 -2.96
CA ASP A 546 16.81 44.05 -2.69
C ASP A 546 18.01 44.47 -1.82
N GLN A 547 18.54 43.55 -1.01
CA GLN A 547 19.65 43.77 -0.08
C GLN A 547 21.01 43.40 -0.66
N PHE A 548 21.05 42.47 -1.62
CA PHE A 548 22.30 42.00 -2.24
C PHE A 548 22.56 42.52 -3.65
N LEU A 549 21.54 43.01 -4.38
CA LEU A 549 21.76 43.63 -5.69
C LEU A 549 22.36 45.03 -5.52
N MET A 550 23.63 45.17 -5.92
CA MET A 550 24.42 46.39 -5.78
C MET A 550 24.33 47.29 -7.01
N ASP A 551 24.53 46.71 -8.20
CA ASP A 551 24.50 47.43 -9.47
C ASP A 551 23.92 46.57 -10.59
N TRP A 552 23.42 47.19 -11.65
CA TRP A 552 22.81 46.47 -12.78
C TRP A 552 22.80 47.28 -14.08
N THR A 553 22.91 46.57 -15.20
CA THR A 553 22.62 47.11 -16.54
C THR A 553 21.62 46.20 -17.25
N ASP A 554 20.77 46.77 -18.11
CA ASP A 554 19.78 46.03 -18.87
C ASP A 554 19.59 46.64 -20.27
N SER A 555 19.59 45.80 -21.30
CA SER A 555 19.37 46.25 -22.68
C SER A 555 17.92 46.68 -22.96
N LYS A 556 16.97 46.33 -22.08
CA LYS A 556 15.57 46.76 -22.20
C LYS A 556 15.42 48.22 -21.80
N ALA A 557 15.03 49.06 -22.75
CA ALA A 557 14.74 50.47 -22.49
C ALA A 557 13.68 50.65 -21.37
N GLY A 558 13.97 51.54 -20.43
CA GLY A 558 13.08 51.85 -19.30
C GLY A 558 13.00 50.76 -18.22
N ALA A 559 13.89 49.76 -18.22
CA ALA A 559 14.01 48.83 -17.11
C ALA A 559 14.30 49.59 -15.81
N ILE A 560 13.77 49.09 -14.70
CA ILE A 560 14.00 49.66 -13.36
C ILE A 560 14.63 48.63 -12.44
N ARG A 561 15.23 49.08 -11.33
CA ARG A 561 15.85 48.18 -10.34
C ARG A 561 14.90 47.09 -9.84
N ASN A 562 13.62 47.42 -9.65
CA ASN A 562 12.61 46.46 -9.21
C ASN A 562 12.41 45.31 -10.21
N ASP A 563 12.58 45.52 -11.52
CA ASP A 563 12.50 44.44 -12.50
C ASP A 563 13.60 43.38 -12.26
N GLN A 564 14.78 43.81 -11.84
CA GLN A 564 15.92 42.94 -11.55
C GLN A 564 15.73 42.19 -10.23
N VAL A 565 15.24 42.90 -9.21
CA VAL A 565 14.91 42.31 -7.91
C VAL A 565 13.82 41.25 -8.07
N VAL A 566 12.74 41.52 -8.82
CA VAL A 566 11.67 40.55 -9.09
C VAL A 566 12.19 39.37 -9.92
N PHE A 567 13.06 39.62 -10.89
CA PHE A 567 13.72 38.56 -11.67
C PHE A 567 14.51 37.61 -10.75
N LEU A 568 15.33 38.13 -9.84
CA LEU A 568 16.11 37.34 -8.88
C LEU A 568 15.22 36.63 -7.83
N ARG A 569 14.17 37.31 -7.34
CA ARG A 569 13.22 36.70 -6.39
C ARG A 569 12.44 35.56 -7.02
N GLY A 570 12.09 35.66 -8.30
CA GLY A 570 11.16 34.76 -8.99
C GLY A 570 9.68 34.99 -8.64
N ILE A 571 9.40 35.93 -7.72
CA ILE A 571 8.07 36.35 -7.28
C ILE A 571 8.05 37.88 -7.09
N PRO A 572 6.90 38.55 -7.21
CA PRO A 572 6.83 40.01 -7.25
C PRO A 572 7.12 40.68 -5.90
N ILE A 573 6.88 39.98 -4.79
CA ILE A 573 7.01 40.51 -3.42
C ILE A 573 7.97 39.63 -2.64
N SER A 574 8.78 40.26 -1.77
CA SER A 574 9.68 39.53 -0.88
C SER A 574 8.92 38.53 -0.01
N ARG A 575 9.28 37.27 -0.13
CA ARG A 575 8.75 36.17 0.67
C ARG A 575 9.79 35.07 0.75
N THR A 576 10.02 34.56 1.94
CA THR A 576 10.90 33.41 2.13
C THR A 576 10.27 32.17 1.51
N TYR A 577 11.06 31.42 0.75
CA TYR A 577 10.68 30.13 0.23
C TYR A 577 10.65 29.08 1.34
N HIS A 578 9.65 28.20 1.29
CA HIS A 578 9.49 27.10 2.23
C HIS A 578 10.01 25.79 1.63
N ARG A 579 10.78 25.04 2.42
CA ARG A 579 11.31 23.73 2.02
C ARG A 579 10.20 22.70 1.91
N ASN A 580 10.30 21.91 0.85
CA ASN A 580 9.53 20.71 0.60
C ASN A 580 10.49 19.51 0.58
N PHE A 581 9.95 18.31 0.38
CA PHE A 581 10.77 17.12 0.20
C PHE A 581 11.64 17.24 -1.05
N ASP A 582 12.85 16.69 -0.95
CA ASP A 582 13.75 16.49 -2.07
C ASP A 582 13.03 15.79 -3.24
N ARG A 583 13.40 16.18 -4.46
CA ARG A 583 12.85 15.65 -5.70
C ARG A 583 13.99 15.31 -6.63
N TYR A 584 13.82 14.21 -7.35
CA TYR A 584 14.76 13.78 -8.37
C TYR A 584 14.26 14.25 -9.72
N VAL A 585 15.07 15.06 -10.43
CA VAL A 585 14.65 15.71 -11.67
C VAL A 585 15.54 15.27 -12.82
N PHE A 586 14.92 14.71 -13.86
CA PHE A 586 15.58 14.45 -15.14
C PHE A 586 15.63 15.72 -16.01
N ILE A 587 16.83 16.05 -16.48
CA ILE A 587 17.09 17.13 -17.43
C ILE A 587 18.07 16.61 -18.51
N PRO A 588 18.10 17.19 -19.72
CA PRO A 588 18.84 16.63 -20.87
C PRO A 588 20.35 16.91 -20.80
N VAL A 589 20.98 16.73 -19.64
CA VAL A 589 22.42 16.94 -19.40
C VAL A 589 23.12 15.61 -19.08
N ARG A 590 22.44 14.70 -18.39
CA ARG A 590 22.88 13.32 -18.13
C ARG A 590 21.67 12.41 -17.99
N ASP A 591 21.91 11.10 -18.02
CA ASP A 591 20.85 10.09 -17.88
C ASP A 591 20.35 9.93 -16.44
N GLU A 592 21.18 10.26 -15.45
CA GLU A 592 20.80 10.21 -14.03
C GLU A 592 20.07 11.49 -13.58
N ALA A 593 19.09 11.32 -12.71
CA ALA A 593 18.37 12.44 -12.11
C ALA A 593 19.30 13.28 -11.22
N PHE A 594 19.02 14.58 -11.16
CA PHE A 594 19.62 15.45 -10.16
C PHE A 594 18.80 15.37 -8.88
N ARG A 595 19.47 15.18 -7.74
CA ARG A 595 18.84 15.31 -6.43
C ARG A 595 18.64 16.79 -6.15
N CYS A 596 17.38 17.22 -6.10
CA CYS A 596 17.04 18.62 -5.92
C CYS A 596 16.34 18.87 -4.59
N LEU A 597 16.84 19.84 -3.83
CA LEU A 597 16.06 20.51 -2.79
C LEU A 597 14.90 21.26 -3.44
N ARG A 598 13.66 20.90 -3.08
CA ARG A 598 12.49 21.63 -3.59
C ARG A 598 12.08 22.72 -2.61
N LEU A 599 12.00 23.95 -3.09
CA LEU A 599 11.47 25.08 -2.33
C LEU A 599 10.22 25.67 -3.01
N ALA A 600 9.34 26.30 -2.25
CA ALA A 600 8.18 26.99 -2.82
C ALA A 600 7.77 28.23 -2.04
N ALA A 601 7.38 29.27 -2.76
CA ALA A 601 6.80 30.49 -2.21
C ALA A 601 5.54 30.86 -2.98
N ASN A 602 4.58 31.48 -2.32
CA ASN A 602 3.43 32.09 -2.96
C ASN A 602 3.06 33.41 -2.28
N VAL A 603 2.61 34.36 -3.09
CA VAL A 603 2.22 35.69 -2.67
C VAL A 603 0.87 36.03 -3.31
N TRP A 604 0.09 36.86 -2.62
CA TRP A 604 -1.11 37.49 -3.17
C TRP A 604 -0.84 38.98 -3.30
N ASP A 605 -1.50 39.64 -4.25
CA ASP A 605 -1.55 41.10 -4.31
C ASP A 605 -2.59 41.61 -3.29
N PRO A 606 -2.19 42.27 -2.19
CA PRO A 606 -3.13 42.71 -1.16
C PRO A 606 -3.96 43.92 -1.58
N GLN A 607 -3.62 44.61 -2.67
CA GLN A 607 -4.37 45.77 -3.18
C GLN A 607 -5.38 45.40 -4.27
N ALA A 608 -5.41 44.15 -4.71
CA ALA A 608 -6.35 43.68 -5.71
C ALA A 608 -7.75 43.43 -5.12
N ILE A 609 -8.78 43.98 -5.75
CA ILE A 609 -10.20 43.66 -5.46
C ILE A 609 -10.37 42.13 -5.55
N PRO A 610 -11.15 41.45 -4.67
CA PRO A 610 -11.25 39.99 -4.64
C PRO A 610 -11.44 39.31 -6.00
N GLU A 611 -12.26 39.88 -6.88
CA GLU A 611 -12.55 39.38 -8.24
C GLU A 611 -11.37 39.50 -9.24
N LYS A 612 -10.36 40.32 -8.91
CA LYS A 612 -9.11 40.50 -9.67
C LYS A 612 -7.88 39.98 -8.92
N SER A 613 -8.06 39.44 -7.72
CA SER A 613 -6.96 38.92 -6.90
C SER A 613 -6.28 37.74 -7.61
N ARG A 614 -4.95 37.78 -7.68
CA ARG A 614 -4.12 36.74 -8.29
C ARG A 614 -3.19 36.16 -7.24
N VAL A 615 -2.99 34.85 -7.30
CA VAL A 615 -1.98 34.16 -6.50
C VAL A 615 -0.82 33.84 -7.42
N GLU A 616 0.35 34.41 -7.10
CA GLU A 616 1.59 34.11 -7.78
C GLU A 616 2.40 33.14 -6.95
N ARG A 617 2.84 32.04 -7.56
CA ARG A 617 3.60 30.98 -6.91
C ARG A 617 4.85 30.67 -7.72
N ALA A 618 5.96 30.47 -7.02
CA ALA A 618 7.19 29.92 -7.57
C ALA A 618 7.56 28.63 -6.83
N ASP A 619 7.89 27.59 -7.58
CA ASP A 619 8.53 26.37 -7.11
C ASP A 619 9.96 26.31 -7.69
N LEU A 620 10.95 26.12 -6.83
CA LEU A 620 12.36 25.98 -7.17
C LEU A 620 12.81 24.54 -6.93
N TRP A 621 13.65 24.02 -7.82
CA TRP A 621 14.39 22.78 -7.65
C TRP A 621 15.86 23.11 -7.71
N LEU A 622 16.54 22.92 -6.59
CA LEU A 622 17.88 23.41 -6.36
C LEU A 622 18.87 22.27 -6.14
N SER A 623 20.03 22.30 -6.78
CA SER A 623 21.10 21.29 -6.67
C SER A 623 22.45 21.97 -6.79
N GLU A 624 23.39 21.61 -5.92
CA GLU A 624 24.76 22.15 -5.90
C GLU A 624 25.57 21.71 -7.13
N GLU A 625 25.15 20.64 -7.81
CA GLU A 625 25.77 20.14 -9.03
C GLU A 625 25.55 21.05 -10.26
N VAL A 626 24.68 22.06 -10.14
CA VAL A 626 24.32 22.99 -11.21
C VAL A 626 24.83 24.39 -10.90
N PRO A 627 25.50 25.08 -11.84
CA PRO A 627 25.89 26.47 -11.67
C PRO A 627 24.72 27.36 -11.20
N PHE A 628 24.98 28.21 -10.20
CA PHE A 628 23.98 29.05 -9.51
C PHE A 628 22.92 28.30 -8.69
N GLY A 629 22.97 26.96 -8.68
CA GLY A 629 22.14 26.09 -7.86
C GLY A 629 20.77 25.75 -8.43
N LEU A 630 20.34 26.36 -9.55
CA LEU A 630 18.97 26.20 -10.06
C LEU A 630 18.88 25.14 -11.16
N VAL A 631 18.15 24.06 -10.92
CA VAL A 631 17.87 23.00 -11.92
C VAL A 631 16.60 23.31 -12.71
N LYS A 632 15.55 23.70 -12.00
CA LYS A 632 14.23 23.99 -12.56
C LYS A 632 13.53 25.04 -11.72
N MET A 633 12.81 25.95 -12.38
CA MET A 633 11.86 26.85 -11.73
C MET A 633 10.50 26.71 -12.40
N LEU A 634 9.44 26.76 -11.61
CA LEU A 634 8.08 26.86 -12.11
C LEU A 634 7.38 28.04 -11.47
N GLN A 635 6.95 28.99 -12.30
CA GLN A 635 6.15 30.13 -11.90
C GLN A 635 4.74 29.94 -12.43
N SER A 636 3.74 30.16 -11.57
CA SER A 636 2.33 30.07 -11.93
C SER A 636 1.54 31.22 -11.35
N VAL A 637 0.64 31.77 -12.15
CA VAL A 637 -0.33 32.77 -11.72
C VAL A 637 -1.71 32.12 -11.78
N SER A 638 -2.45 32.15 -10.68
CA SER A 638 -3.80 31.63 -10.59
C SER A 638 -4.80 32.71 -10.21
N SER A 639 -6.05 32.58 -10.68
CA SER A 639 -7.17 33.40 -10.22
C SER A 639 -7.47 33.11 -8.75
N SER A 640 -8.03 34.08 -8.02
CA SER A 640 -8.60 33.86 -6.69
C SER A 640 -10.04 34.38 -6.70
N PRO A 641 -11.01 33.65 -6.13
CA PRO A 641 -10.86 32.46 -5.28
C PRO A 641 -10.81 31.11 -6.02
N GLY A 642 -11.01 31.07 -7.34
CA GLY A 642 -11.15 29.83 -8.13
C GLY A 642 -9.87 28.98 -8.30
N ARG A 643 -8.68 29.57 -8.13
CA ARG A 643 -7.36 28.96 -8.38
C ARG A 643 -7.15 28.46 -9.81
N ASP A 644 -7.95 28.93 -10.76
CA ASP A 644 -7.77 28.61 -12.17
C ASP A 644 -6.42 29.14 -12.66
N LEU A 645 -5.65 28.31 -13.35
CA LEU A 645 -4.34 28.67 -13.86
C LEU A 645 -4.49 29.73 -14.97
N VAL A 646 -4.00 30.95 -14.73
CA VAL A 646 -4.01 32.06 -15.68
C VAL A 646 -2.78 32.01 -16.58
N SER A 647 -1.60 31.77 -15.98
CA SER A 647 -0.36 31.64 -16.73
C SER A 647 0.63 30.73 -16.01
N ARG A 648 1.52 30.14 -16.79
CA ARG A 648 2.58 29.26 -16.30
C ARG A 648 3.85 29.49 -17.09
N LYS A 649 4.95 29.75 -16.40
CA LYS A 649 6.30 29.85 -16.97
C LYS A 649 7.19 28.84 -16.28
N SER A 650 7.94 28.04 -17.05
CA SER A 650 8.92 27.11 -16.50
C SER A 650 10.30 27.44 -17.03
N TRP A 651 11.31 27.33 -16.17
CA TRP A 651 12.72 27.32 -16.55
C TRP A 651 13.22 25.91 -16.31
N ARG A 652 13.92 25.33 -17.28
CA ARG A 652 14.53 24.01 -17.13
C ARG A 652 15.95 24.08 -17.65
N ALA A 653 16.92 23.75 -16.81
CA ALA A 653 18.31 23.66 -17.23
C ALA A 653 18.45 22.59 -18.33
N VAL A 654 19.19 22.92 -19.38
CA VAL A 654 19.40 22.02 -20.53
C VAL A 654 20.85 21.87 -20.94
N LYS A 655 21.72 22.79 -20.52
CA LYS A 655 23.15 22.75 -20.86
C LYS A 655 23.96 23.50 -19.81
N PHE A 656 24.98 22.86 -19.27
CA PHE A 656 25.98 23.40 -18.35
C PHE A 656 27.09 22.37 -18.16
N LYS A 657 28.20 22.78 -17.54
CA LYS A 657 29.22 21.85 -17.03
C LYS A 657 28.87 21.51 -15.58
N VAL A 658 28.76 20.22 -15.26
CA VAL A 658 28.45 19.76 -13.89
C VAL A 658 29.55 20.24 -12.94
N VAL A 659 29.15 20.85 -11.83
CA VAL A 659 30.08 21.26 -10.78
C VAL A 659 30.37 20.05 -9.90
N GLU A 660 31.65 19.71 -9.71
CA GLU A 660 32.03 18.68 -8.75
C GLU A 660 31.67 19.17 -7.35
N SER A 661 30.75 18.48 -6.68
CA SER A 661 30.49 18.74 -5.27
C SER A 661 31.72 18.36 -4.46
N THR A 662 32.40 19.33 -3.85
CA THR A 662 33.35 19.02 -2.77
C THR A 662 32.57 18.36 -1.62
N PRO A 663 33.00 17.18 -1.13
CA PRO A 663 32.25 16.39 -0.16
C PRO A 663 32.06 17.06 1.20
#